data_AF-A0A364MW71-F1
#
_entry.id   AF-A0A364MW71-F1
#
_cell.length_a   1.000
_cell.length_b   1.000
_cell.length_c   1.000
_cell.angle_alpha   90.00
_cell.angle_beta   90.00
_cell.angle_gamma   90.00
#
_symmetry.space_group_name_H-M   'P 1'
#
loop_
_entity.id
_entity.type
_entity.pdbx_description
1 polymer ?
#
loop_
_entity_poly.entity_id
_entity_poly.type
_entity_poly.pdbx_seq_one_letter_code
_entity_poly.pdbx_strand_id
1 'polypeptide(L)'
;MEEEITKELSNIELEGDSNPEKTPTPRAELEATIQSLVDRGRRLNDEVETYVTAVLEKQKTGKVQNPVEYRNLRNDMRNELAFLNKLAGSEMDEEKARHYIVSSNLLYYEALWNAAKRSSGLQSFRKYFFWDRHKAPAGKQTTKGVSLSKGSQTKNKNKTAALVDIVAEQGNEWIRVSTVSEKRILFDLAKLGWVNDPDSDSDEDMALQNNNDDEDDDEDQIDVVRNSRQLARAARANPIRGHAPKVRFVLTRIEAGRSPPIDTIIAKIRATGAIVECGTAIPPALSIHAVLPRLLIDRSRALSSTLNIDCTILLALISDISHHPCPVLDWYPSEVRAQIDEEAKEHLLPTHLYPAIQAHPMVCTREAADQMNLIVQTLATDTEKLRADILLGQGDHEGRSREELVKEWTDLSSHPTPPGLSLPIAVQSIDLDKLTASLPTVAVTVASELLPLNASIFLFGWAKNLTTLSANRGRARQIETIINEHGLKDGEAGPHIWLCVKDAKLKTLRIFISHTFQNNKDTGSVNMPDIEPQQVGTYDDTQLRAIDQLMVEAHDRDTYVSKYKLPAIDCAKRPASQNDVTFFYQDASPIFDFDNRLTHILQHKNQLLPGAPQWKDLSDYIFAFNIQNEGQGHLRNNIAPAPGWWCDRSKKMRSIMGNSAILISTGGGNEFPNSDIPQNWACPTLDLIDIHSYSGVSEWRNKAPLALQHALAANKLVLFEEFGALGDNKAAVVGQHIDVFNGLKVPWMIWQINKPGKGKADYEFWVDEETFGVVKTGAAKALSITAAQRFPNLV
;
A
#
# COMPACT_ATOMS: atom_id res chain seq x y z
N MET A 1 -68.44 -2.18 20.97
CA MET A 1 -66.98 -2.41 20.88
C MET A 1 -66.37 -1.83 19.62
N GLU A 2 -66.42 -2.45 18.43
CA GLU A 2 -65.89 -1.81 17.20
C GLU A 2 -66.65 -0.52 16.79
N GLU A 3 -67.99 -0.52 16.91
CA GLU A 3 -68.85 0.65 16.61
C GLU A 3 -68.75 1.81 17.62
N GLU A 4 -68.13 1.60 18.79
CA GLU A 4 -67.88 2.69 19.76
C GLU A 4 -66.54 3.36 19.47
N ILE A 5 -65.50 2.58 19.17
CA ILE A 5 -64.17 3.08 18.82
C ILE A 5 -64.21 3.92 17.54
N THR A 6 -65.02 3.54 16.54
CA THR A 6 -65.25 4.36 15.34
C THR A 6 -65.96 5.70 15.62
N LYS A 7 -66.63 5.83 16.78
CA LYS A 7 -67.38 7.02 17.17
C LYS A 7 -66.58 8.00 18.02
N GLU A 8 -65.55 7.53 18.73
CA GLU A 8 -64.53 8.40 19.31
C GLU A 8 -63.57 8.92 18.24
N LEU A 9 -63.18 8.07 17.27
CA LEU A 9 -62.32 8.46 16.16
C LEU A 9 -62.94 9.49 15.20
N SER A 10 -64.27 9.63 15.14
CA SER A 10 -64.93 10.66 14.33
C SER A 10 -64.91 12.06 14.95
N ASN A 11 -64.52 12.20 16.22
CA ASN A 11 -64.55 13.47 16.97
C ASN A 11 -63.15 14.05 17.28
N ILE A 12 -62.07 13.43 16.80
CA ILE A 12 -60.74 14.06 16.79
C ILE A 12 -60.70 15.00 15.59
N GLU A 13 -61.26 16.21 15.77
CA GLU A 13 -60.95 17.32 14.86
C GLU A 13 -59.43 17.53 14.87
N LEU A 14 -58.85 17.63 13.67
CA LEU A 14 -57.48 18.09 13.54
C LEU A 14 -57.45 19.57 13.94
N GLU A 15 -57.04 19.85 15.18
CA GLU A 15 -56.51 21.16 15.55
C GLU A 15 -55.31 21.47 14.66
N GLY A 16 -55.58 22.08 13.50
CA GLY A 16 -54.59 22.87 12.81
C GLY A 16 -54.15 23.96 13.78
N ASP A 17 -52.86 23.99 14.11
CA ASP A 17 -52.25 24.93 15.05
C ASP A 17 -52.11 26.34 14.43
N SER A 18 -53.21 26.82 13.85
CA SER A 18 -53.52 28.22 13.58
C SER A 18 -54.00 28.91 14.87
N ASN A 19 -53.23 28.74 15.94
CA ASN A 19 -53.41 29.48 17.18
C ASN A 19 -53.25 30.99 16.88
N PRO A 20 -54.31 31.82 16.98
CA PRO A 20 -54.26 33.23 16.56
C PRO A 20 -53.38 34.10 17.47
N GLU A 21 -53.01 33.60 18.66
CA GLU A 21 -52.21 34.33 19.65
C GLU A 21 -50.75 33.84 19.73
N LYS A 22 -50.23 33.21 18.66
CA LYS A 22 -48.79 33.24 18.41
C LYS A 22 -48.40 34.65 18.00
N THR A 23 -48.10 35.49 19.00
CA THR A 23 -47.43 36.78 18.82
C THR A 23 -46.29 36.60 17.82
N PRO A 24 -46.26 37.31 16.69
CA PRO A 24 -45.26 37.07 15.65
C PRO A 24 -43.88 37.29 16.26
N THR A 25 -43.08 36.21 16.30
CA THR A 25 -41.72 36.21 16.83
C THR A 25 -40.98 37.38 16.18
N PRO A 26 -40.61 38.44 16.91
CA PRO A 26 -40.12 39.67 16.30
C PRO A 26 -39.01 39.38 15.31
N ARG A 27 -39.02 40.05 14.15
CA ARG A 27 -38.01 39.84 13.09
C ARG A 27 -36.58 39.86 13.64
N ALA A 28 -36.33 40.70 14.65
CA ALA A 28 -35.08 40.76 15.41
C ALA A 28 -34.73 39.48 16.21
N GLU A 29 -35.68 38.73 16.78
CA GLU A 29 -35.44 37.45 17.46
C GLU A 29 -35.10 36.33 16.47
N LEU A 30 -35.73 36.33 15.29
CA LEU A 30 -35.40 35.43 14.20
C LEU A 30 -34.01 35.74 13.62
N GLU A 31 -33.71 37.00 13.36
CA GLU A 31 -32.40 37.48 12.91
C GLU A 31 -31.30 37.16 13.96
N ALA A 32 -31.58 37.36 15.26
CA ALA A 32 -30.68 36.96 16.34
C ALA A 32 -30.47 35.43 16.43
N THR A 33 -31.51 34.64 16.12
CA THR A 33 -31.40 33.17 16.05
C THR A 33 -30.50 32.75 14.89
N ILE A 34 -30.65 33.36 13.71
CA ILE A 34 -29.79 33.11 12.55
C ILE A 34 -28.35 33.54 12.84
N GLN A 35 -28.14 34.70 13.45
CA GLN A 35 -26.81 35.17 13.85
C GLN A 35 -26.15 34.24 14.87
N SER A 36 -26.90 33.73 15.85
CA SER A 36 -26.42 32.73 16.82
C SER A 36 -25.96 31.43 16.15
N LEU A 37 -26.67 30.96 15.11
CA LEU A 37 -26.25 29.82 14.29
C LEU A 37 -24.98 30.13 13.49
N VAL A 38 -24.86 31.31 12.88
CA VAL A 38 -23.64 31.77 12.18
C VAL A 38 -22.44 31.80 13.12
N ASP A 39 -22.58 32.36 14.32
CA ASP A 39 -21.47 32.47 15.28
C ASP A 39 -21.07 31.10 15.87
N ARG A 40 -22.03 30.17 16.03
CA ARG A 40 -21.75 28.76 16.36
C ARG A 40 -21.01 28.05 15.23
N GLY A 41 -21.50 28.18 13.99
CA GLY A 41 -20.86 27.62 12.80
C GLY A 41 -19.45 28.16 12.57
N ARG A 42 -19.22 29.45 12.86
CA ARG A 42 -17.90 30.08 12.83
C ARG A 42 -16.96 29.45 13.86
N ARG A 43 -17.34 29.43 15.14
CA ARG A 43 -16.55 28.79 16.21
C ARG A 43 -16.22 27.32 15.91
N LEU A 44 -17.18 26.56 15.39
CA LEU A 44 -16.98 25.16 14.99
C LEU A 44 -15.98 25.01 13.84
N ASN A 45 -16.10 25.85 12.81
CA ASN A 45 -15.14 25.90 11.70
C ASN A 45 -13.73 26.26 12.20
N ASP A 46 -13.61 27.22 13.11
CA ASP A 46 -12.31 27.71 13.60
C ASP A 46 -11.58 26.67 14.47
N GLU A 47 -12.30 25.89 15.30
CA GLU A 47 -11.71 24.73 16.00
C GLU A 47 -11.25 23.64 15.02
N VAL A 48 -12.00 23.39 13.94
CA VAL A 48 -11.65 22.39 12.92
C VAL A 48 -10.46 22.86 12.07
N GLU A 49 -10.38 24.13 11.70
CA GLU A 49 -9.22 24.71 10.99
C GLU A 49 -7.97 24.73 11.89
N THR A 50 -8.12 24.94 13.20
CA THR A 50 -7.05 24.78 14.20
C THR A 50 -6.50 23.35 14.20
N TYR A 51 -7.38 22.35 14.24
CA TYR A 51 -6.98 20.94 14.15
C TYR A 51 -6.33 20.60 12.79
N VAL A 52 -6.91 21.06 11.68
CA VAL A 52 -6.37 20.85 10.33
C VAL A 52 -4.97 21.45 10.18
N THR A 53 -4.71 22.60 10.79
CA THR A 53 -3.40 23.26 10.78
C THR A 53 -2.35 22.40 11.51
N ALA A 54 -2.65 21.97 12.74
CA ALA A 54 -1.75 21.09 13.50
C ALA A 54 -1.56 19.69 12.85
N VAL A 55 -2.57 19.17 12.17
CA VAL A 55 -2.46 17.95 11.33
C VAL A 55 -1.52 18.18 10.14
N LEU A 56 -1.63 19.32 9.46
CA LEU A 56 -0.75 19.68 8.34
C LEU A 56 0.69 19.90 8.79
N GLU A 57 0.91 20.52 9.94
CA GLU A 57 2.23 20.69 10.54
C GLU A 57 2.85 19.34 10.90
N LYS A 58 2.10 18.48 11.62
CA LYS A 58 2.60 17.14 11.99
C LYS A 58 2.82 16.20 10.79
N GLN A 59 2.14 16.43 9.67
CA GLN A 59 2.37 15.72 8.40
C GLN A 59 3.53 16.30 7.56
N LYS A 60 4.04 17.50 7.89
CA LYS A 60 5.29 18.03 7.28
C LYS A 60 6.53 17.46 7.96
N THR A 61 6.49 17.28 9.29
CA THR A 61 7.57 16.67 10.10
C THR A 61 7.60 15.13 10.00
N GLY A 62 7.34 14.56 8.82
CA GLY A 62 7.36 13.12 8.57
C GLY A 62 6.17 12.58 7.75
N LYS A 63 6.48 11.80 6.70
CA LYS A 63 5.51 11.25 5.72
C LYS A 63 4.65 10.10 6.30
N VAL A 64 3.70 10.43 7.18
CA VAL A 64 2.80 9.49 7.90
C VAL A 64 2.30 8.31 7.03
N GLN A 65 2.38 7.09 7.57
CA GLN A 65 2.06 5.85 6.83
C GLN A 65 0.66 5.88 6.20
N ASN A 66 -0.34 6.28 6.99
CA ASN A 66 -1.70 6.60 6.61
C ASN A 66 -1.97 8.08 6.98
N PRO A 67 -2.06 9.03 6.03
CA PRO A 67 -2.36 10.42 6.37
C PRO A 67 -3.80 10.57 6.87
N VAL A 68 -4.04 11.55 7.74
CA VAL A 68 -5.36 11.88 8.29
C VAL A 68 -6.28 12.42 7.20
N GLU A 69 -7.45 11.81 7.00
CA GLU A 69 -8.44 12.22 6.01
C GLU A 69 -9.40 13.31 6.53
N TYR A 70 -8.83 14.47 6.87
CA TYR A 70 -9.60 15.63 7.38
C TYR A 70 -10.42 16.36 6.30
N ARG A 71 -10.21 16.07 5.00
CA ARG A 71 -10.79 16.83 3.88
C ARG A 71 -12.32 16.81 3.86
N ASN A 72 -12.95 15.67 4.14
CA ASN A 72 -14.41 15.56 4.20
C ASN A 72 -14.98 16.49 5.29
N LEU A 73 -14.45 16.39 6.51
CA LEU A 73 -14.84 17.21 7.66
C LEU A 73 -14.69 18.71 7.35
N ARG A 74 -13.51 19.13 6.90
CA ARG A 74 -13.22 20.55 6.56
C ARG A 74 -14.19 21.09 5.51
N ASN A 75 -14.48 20.30 4.48
CA ASN A 75 -15.39 20.70 3.41
C ASN A 75 -16.85 20.78 3.90
N ASP A 76 -17.31 19.82 4.71
CA ASP A 76 -18.68 19.85 5.24
C ASP A 76 -18.90 21.04 6.19
N MET A 77 -17.96 21.33 7.11
CA MET A 77 -18.03 22.49 8.00
C MET A 77 -18.07 23.82 7.22
N ARG A 78 -17.21 23.98 6.22
CA ARG A 78 -17.16 25.18 5.38
C ARG A 78 -18.40 25.35 4.51
N ASN A 79 -19.01 24.25 4.04
CA ASN A 79 -20.27 24.29 3.31
C ASN A 79 -21.44 24.70 4.21
N GLU A 80 -21.52 24.18 5.44
CA GLU A 80 -22.57 24.58 6.41
C GLU A 80 -22.41 26.06 6.81
N LEU A 81 -21.18 26.52 7.10
CA LEU A 81 -20.92 27.93 7.39
C LEU A 81 -21.23 28.84 6.20
N ALA A 82 -20.97 28.41 4.96
CA ALA A 82 -21.37 29.16 3.77
C ALA A 82 -22.91 29.23 3.60
N PHE A 83 -23.63 28.14 3.90
CA PHE A 83 -25.09 28.11 3.94
C PHE A 83 -25.67 29.05 5.00
N LEU A 84 -25.14 29.01 6.23
CA LEU A 84 -25.58 29.87 7.33
C LEU A 84 -25.29 31.36 7.07
N ASN A 85 -24.12 31.70 6.54
CA ASN A 85 -23.83 33.08 6.12
C ASN A 85 -24.77 33.54 4.98
N LYS A 86 -25.11 32.66 4.03
CA LYS A 86 -26.10 32.97 2.99
C LYS A 86 -27.49 33.21 3.57
N LEU A 87 -27.91 32.42 4.56
CA LEU A 87 -29.18 32.60 5.27
C LEU A 87 -29.25 33.94 5.99
N ALA A 88 -28.16 34.35 6.67
CA ALA A 88 -28.06 35.66 7.33
C ALA A 88 -28.02 36.85 6.34
N GLY A 89 -27.45 36.64 5.14
CA GLY A 89 -27.34 37.67 4.10
C GLY A 89 -28.50 37.73 3.09
N SER A 90 -29.60 37.01 3.32
CA SER A 90 -30.76 36.96 2.41
C SER A 90 -32.00 37.55 3.08
N GLU A 91 -32.68 38.49 2.42
CA GLU A 91 -34.06 38.83 2.81
C GLU A 91 -34.98 37.68 2.40
N MET A 92 -35.66 37.06 3.37
CA MET A 92 -36.52 35.89 3.16
C MET A 92 -37.77 35.99 4.03
N ASP A 93 -38.88 35.41 3.56
CA ASP A 93 -40.11 35.30 4.33
C ASP A 93 -39.91 34.46 5.59
N GLU A 94 -40.65 34.78 6.65
CA GLU A 94 -40.45 34.21 8.00
C GLU A 94 -40.55 32.67 8.01
N GLU A 95 -41.51 32.10 7.27
CA GLU A 95 -41.68 30.65 7.11
C GLU A 95 -40.47 29.98 6.43
N LYS A 96 -39.90 30.64 5.41
CA LYS A 96 -38.72 30.14 4.68
C LYS A 96 -37.50 30.17 5.60
N ALA A 97 -37.32 31.25 6.36
CA ALA A 97 -36.25 31.35 7.35
C ALA A 97 -36.38 30.28 8.46
N ARG A 98 -37.58 30.08 9.02
CA ARG A 98 -37.88 29.01 9.98
C ARG A 98 -37.58 27.62 9.39
N HIS A 99 -37.98 27.35 8.15
CA HIS A 99 -37.67 26.10 7.45
C HIS A 99 -36.16 25.90 7.25
N TYR A 100 -35.42 26.94 6.83
CA TYR A 100 -33.97 26.84 6.64
C TYR A 100 -33.20 26.61 7.96
N ILE A 101 -33.64 27.24 9.07
CA ILE A 101 -33.12 26.97 10.42
C ILE A 101 -33.28 25.50 10.78
N VAL A 102 -34.46 24.91 10.56
CA VAL A 102 -34.73 23.49 10.84
C VAL A 102 -33.94 22.55 9.91
N SER A 103 -33.62 22.99 8.68
CA SER A 103 -32.81 22.22 7.72
C SER A 103 -31.29 22.24 7.96
N SER A 104 -30.80 23.06 8.90
CA SER A 104 -29.36 23.17 9.19
C SER A 104 -28.81 21.88 9.81
N ASN A 105 -27.65 21.43 9.32
CA ASN A 105 -26.95 20.28 9.85
C ASN A 105 -25.99 20.67 11.00
N LEU A 106 -25.95 21.94 11.41
CA LEU A 106 -25.04 22.43 12.44
C LEU A 106 -25.10 21.63 13.75
N LEU A 107 -26.29 21.25 14.21
CA LEU A 107 -26.46 20.41 15.41
C LEU A 107 -25.78 19.05 15.28
N TYR A 108 -25.82 18.44 14.09
CA TYR A 108 -25.13 17.19 13.80
C TYR A 108 -23.61 17.40 13.73
N TYR A 109 -23.15 18.50 13.13
CA TYR A 109 -21.72 18.80 13.02
C TYR A 109 -21.08 19.20 14.37
N GLU A 110 -21.79 19.91 15.24
CA GLU A 110 -21.39 20.15 16.63
C GLU A 110 -21.33 18.85 17.43
N ALA A 111 -22.32 17.97 17.30
CA ALA A 111 -22.33 16.66 17.94
C ALA A 111 -21.14 15.79 17.48
N LEU A 112 -20.90 15.74 16.17
CA LEU A 112 -19.79 15.04 15.52
C LEU A 112 -18.44 15.51 16.07
N TRP A 113 -18.22 16.82 16.09
CA TRP A 113 -16.95 17.39 16.52
C TRP A 113 -16.73 17.27 18.03
N ASN A 114 -17.77 17.40 18.85
CA ASN A 114 -17.65 17.17 20.29
C ASN A 114 -17.38 15.70 20.63
N ALA A 115 -17.94 14.74 19.88
CA ALA A 115 -17.56 13.33 19.99
C ALA A 115 -16.09 13.10 19.58
N ALA A 116 -15.64 13.72 18.48
CA ALA A 116 -14.25 13.65 18.04
C ALA A 116 -13.26 14.18 19.10
N LYS A 117 -13.56 15.35 19.71
CA LYS A 117 -12.77 15.94 20.80
C LYS A 117 -12.68 15.04 22.04
N ARG A 118 -13.67 14.16 22.28
CA ARG A 118 -13.64 13.18 23.40
C ARG A 118 -12.77 11.95 23.11
N SER A 119 -12.42 11.63 21.86
CA SER A 119 -11.55 10.49 21.51
C SER A 119 -10.06 10.90 21.34
N SER A 120 -9.24 10.03 20.74
CA SER A 120 -7.80 10.20 20.49
C SER A 120 -7.39 9.69 19.10
N GLY A 121 -6.24 10.16 18.58
CA GLY A 121 -5.63 9.61 17.36
C GLY A 121 -6.57 9.56 16.15
N LEU A 122 -7.26 10.67 15.87
CA LEU A 122 -8.29 10.80 14.84
C LEU A 122 -7.70 10.58 13.44
N GLN A 123 -8.28 9.65 12.67
CA GLN A 123 -7.74 9.19 11.38
C GLN A 123 -8.58 9.60 10.17
N SER A 124 -9.91 9.45 10.22
CA SER A 124 -10.79 9.79 9.10
C SER A 124 -12.22 10.06 9.55
N PHE A 125 -13.01 10.71 8.69
CA PHE A 125 -14.37 11.12 8.97
C PHE A 125 -15.32 10.73 7.84
N ARG A 126 -16.53 10.28 8.20
CA ARG A 126 -17.63 9.91 7.30
C ARG A 126 -17.22 8.88 6.23
N LYS A 127 -16.85 7.68 6.69
CA LYS A 127 -16.35 6.56 5.89
C LYS A 127 -17.35 5.41 5.83
N TYR A 128 -17.51 4.79 4.67
CA TYR A 128 -18.32 3.58 4.50
C TYR A 128 -17.43 2.34 4.49
N PHE A 129 -17.67 1.42 5.44
CA PHE A 129 -16.99 0.13 5.53
C PHE A 129 -17.95 -1.00 5.14
N PHE A 130 -17.44 -2.04 4.49
CA PHE A 130 -18.25 -3.10 3.87
C PHE A 130 -18.00 -4.44 4.57
N TRP A 131 -19.04 -5.25 4.79
CA TRP A 131 -18.86 -6.61 5.33
C TRP A 131 -18.68 -7.68 4.23
N ASP A 132 -19.35 -7.56 3.10
CA ASP A 132 -19.06 -8.40 1.93
C ASP A 132 -17.81 -7.91 1.19
N ARG A 133 -16.65 -8.36 1.67
CA ARG A 133 -15.32 -8.01 1.12
C ARG A 133 -15.08 -8.53 -0.30
N HIS A 134 -15.90 -9.47 -0.80
CA HIS A 134 -15.68 -10.14 -2.08
C HIS A 134 -16.59 -9.63 -3.21
N LYS A 135 -17.81 -9.17 -2.88
CA LYS A 135 -18.76 -8.57 -3.86
C LYS A 135 -18.74 -7.04 -3.88
N ALA A 136 -18.05 -6.37 -2.94
CA ALA A 136 -17.98 -4.91 -2.91
C ALA A 136 -17.19 -4.31 -4.09
N PRO A 137 -17.64 -3.19 -4.70
CA PRO A 137 -17.07 -2.62 -5.93
C PRO A 137 -15.67 -1.96 -5.77
N ALA A 138 -15.03 -2.11 -4.60
CA ALA A 138 -13.71 -1.55 -4.29
C ALA A 138 -12.61 -2.63 -4.08
N GLY A 139 -12.97 -3.92 -4.11
CA GLY A 139 -12.03 -5.04 -3.93
C GLY A 139 -11.16 -4.91 -2.67
N LYS A 140 -9.84 -5.13 -2.81
CA LYS A 140 -8.84 -5.09 -1.71
C LYS A 140 -8.68 -3.72 -1.01
N GLN A 141 -9.45 -2.67 -1.34
CA GLN A 141 -9.43 -1.38 -0.64
C GLN A 141 -10.45 -1.26 0.52
N THR A 142 -11.30 -2.27 0.74
CA THR A 142 -12.37 -2.26 1.76
C THR A 142 -11.91 -1.88 3.18
N THR A 143 -10.73 -2.35 3.60
CA THR A 143 -10.18 -2.15 4.95
C THR A 143 -9.88 -0.70 5.35
N LYS A 144 -9.94 0.26 4.42
CA LYS A 144 -9.72 1.70 4.70
C LYS A 144 -10.98 2.55 4.73
N GLY A 145 -12.13 1.98 4.36
CA GLY A 145 -13.39 2.69 4.22
C GLY A 145 -13.42 3.65 3.03
N VAL A 146 -14.53 3.63 2.29
CA VAL A 146 -14.73 4.47 1.09
C VAL A 146 -15.39 5.79 1.47
N SER A 147 -14.89 6.89 0.92
CA SER A 147 -15.52 8.21 0.98
C SER A 147 -16.53 8.32 -0.18
N LEU A 148 -17.82 8.10 0.07
CA LEU A 148 -18.85 8.24 -0.98
C LEU A 148 -19.04 9.71 -1.38
N SER A 149 -19.11 9.98 -2.67
CA SER A 149 -19.33 11.32 -3.22
C SER A 149 -20.80 11.76 -3.09
N LYS A 150 -21.03 13.07 -2.91
CA LYS A 150 -22.38 13.66 -2.97
C LYS A 150 -22.96 13.41 -4.38
N GLY A 151 -24.01 12.59 -4.44
CA GLY A 151 -24.59 12.05 -5.68
C GLY A 151 -24.60 10.52 -5.77
N SER A 152 -23.70 9.81 -5.07
CA SER A 152 -23.60 8.35 -5.13
C SER A 152 -24.71 7.58 -4.37
N GLN A 153 -25.64 8.27 -3.70
CA GLN A 153 -26.75 7.63 -2.97
C GLN A 153 -27.86 7.09 -3.89
N THR A 154 -27.90 7.48 -5.17
CA THR A 154 -28.91 6.99 -6.10
C THR A 154 -28.46 5.72 -6.83
N LYS A 155 -29.25 4.64 -6.66
CA LYS A 155 -29.42 3.45 -7.52
C LYS A 155 -28.65 2.14 -7.28
N ASN A 156 -27.68 2.02 -6.37
CA ASN A 156 -27.15 0.70 -5.98
C ASN A 156 -27.56 0.28 -4.56
N LYS A 157 -28.48 -0.70 -4.46
CA LYS A 157 -28.81 -1.45 -3.23
C LYS A 157 -27.68 -2.40 -2.83
N ASN A 158 -26.47 -1.89 -2.58
CA ASN A 158 -25.45 -2.69 -1.89
C ASN A 158 -25.83 -2.71 -0.39
N LYS A 159 -26.65 -3.68 0.05
CA LYS A 159 -27.09 -3.87 1.45
C LYS A 159 -25.91 -3.91 2.45
N THR A 160 -24.69 -4.20 1.97
CA THR A 160 -23.53 -4.65 2.74
C THR A 160 -22.55 -3.56 3.22
N ALA A 161 -23.02 -2.33 3.51
CA ALA A 161 -22.17 -1.18 3.88
C ALA A 161 -22.68 -0.38 5.09
N ALA A 162 -21.80 -0.09 6.05
CA ALA A 162 -22.08 0.73 7.24
C ALA A 162 -21.29 2.05 7.25
N LEU A 163 -21.92 3.13 7.74
CA LEU A 163 -21.27 4.44 7.91
C LEU A 163 -20.60 4.56 9.28
N VAL A 164 -19.31 4.86 9.29
CA VAL A 164 -18.54 5.35 10.46
C VAL A 164 -18.38 6.86 10.33
N ASP A 165 -18.81 7.62 11.32
CA ASP A 165 -18.70 9.08 11.27
C ASP A 165 -17.30 9.57 11.67
N ILE A 166 -16.65 8.87 12.61
CA ILE A 166 -15.29 9.14 13.08
C ILE A 166 -14.54 7.81 13.24
N VAL A 167 -13.40 7.69 12.56
CA VAL A 167 -12.42 6.63 12.82
C VAL A 167 -11.33 7.21 13.72
N ALA A 168 -11.18 6.65 14.91
CA ALA A 168 -10.28 7.09 15.96
C ALA A 168 -9.40 5.95 16.47
N GLU A 169 -8.53 6.23 17.44
CA GLU A 169 -7.53 5.30 17.99
C GLU A 169 -6.70 4.58 16.90
N GLN A 170 -6.31 5.31 15.85
CA GLN A 170 -5.59 4.78 14.68
C GLN A 170 -6.30 3.63 13.92
N GLY A 171 -7.63 3.56 14.03
CA GLY A 171 -8.48 2.54 13.41
C GLY A 171 -9.24 1.67 14.40
N ASN A 172 -8.78 1.60 15.66
CA ASN A 172 -9.33 0.69 16.67
C ASN A 172 -10.68 1.14 17.26
N GLU A 173 -11.07 2.41 17.11
CA GLU A 173 -12.38 2.91 17.54
C GLU A 173 -13.17 3.47 16.35
N TRP A 174 -14.42 3.03 16.22
CA TRP A 174 -15.39 3.50 15.22
C TRP A 174 -16.58 4.16 15.92
N ILE A 175 -16.77 5.46 15.71
CA ILE A 175 -17.84 6.24 16.35
C ILE A 175 -18.96 6.54 15.34
N ARG A 176 -20.20 6.26 15.73
CA ARG A 176 -21.44 6.70 15.06
C ARG A 176 -22.13 7.76 15.91
N VAL A 177 -22.50 8.88 15.31
CA VAL A 177 -23.14 10.00 16.01
C VAL A 177 -24.55 10.20 15.50
N SER A 178 -25.52 10.29 16.42
CA SER A 178 -26.93 10.49 16.09
C SER A 178 -27.53 11.69 16.82
N THR A 179 -28.25 12.52 16.06
CA THR A 179 -29.08 13.63 16.53
C THR A 179 -30.58 13.34 16.37
N VAL A 180 -30.97 12.08 16.16
CA VAL A 180 -32.38 11.66 16.13
C VAL A 180 -33.01 11.86 17.50
N SER A 181 -34.24 12.38 17.55
CA SER A 181 -34.97 12.65 18.79
C SER A 181 -35.84 11.46 19.23
N GLU A 182 -36.09 11.37 20.55
CA GLU A 182 -37.06 10.42 21.15
C GLU A 182 -38.41 10.42 20.41
N LYS A 183 -38.99 11.61 20.15
CA LYS A 183 -40.25 11.73 19.40
C LYS A 183 -40.20 11.11 18.00
N ARG A 184 -39.06 11.19 17.30
CA ARG A 184 -38.91 10.58 15.97
C ARG A 184 -38.85 9.06 16.08
N ILE A 185 -38.10 8.53 17.05
CA ILE A 185 -38.00 7.09 17.30
C ILE A 185 -39.35 6.50 17.73
N LEU A 186 -40.12 7.19 18.56
CA LEU A 186 -41.48 6.76 18.95
C LEU A 186 -42.45 6.76 17.76
N PHE A 187 -42.29 7.70 16.81
CA PHE A 187 -43.06 7.70 15.55
C PHE A 187 -42.64 6.55 14.62
N ASP A 188 -41.34 6.29 14.48
CA ASP A 188 -40.84 5.17 13.67
C ASP A 188 -41.23 3.80 14.29
N LEU A 189 -41.25 3.68 15.62
CA LEU A 189 -41.85 2.55 16.35
C LEU A 189 -43.33 2.38 16.02
N ALA A 190 -44.13 3.45 16.12
CA ALA A 190 -45.56 3.40 15.83
C ALA A 190 -45.84 3.01 14.37
N LYS A 191 -44.99 3.46 13.43
CA LYS A 191 -45.09 3.13 12.01
C LYS A 191 -44.78 1.65 11.70
N LEU A 192 -43.89 1.03 12.48
CA LEU A 192 -43.59 -0.42 12.40
C LEU A 192 -44.67 -1.29 13.09
N GLY A 193 -45.65 -0.67 13.74
CA GLY A 193 -46.67 -1.34 14.55
C GLY A 193 -46.20 -1.58 15.98
N TRP A 194 -47.05 -1.25 16.95
CA TRP A 194 -46.82 -1.56 18.38
C TRP A 194 -47.11 -3.03 18.69
N VAL A 195 -46.37 -3.94 18.02
CA VAL A 195 -46.40 -5.39 18.27
C VAL A 195 -44.95 -5.91 18.39
N ASN A 196 -44.19 -5.31 19.30
CA ASN A 196 -43.08 -5.98 19.99
C ASN A 196 -43.57 -6.22 21.43
N ASP A 197 -44.49 -7.17 21.57
CA ASP A 197 -45.01 -7.60 22.88
C ASP A 197 -43.87 -8.30 23.65
N PRO A 198 -43.65 -8.05 24.95
CA PRO A 198 -42.51 -8.65 25.67
C PRO A 198 -42.59 -10.18 25.81
N ASP A 199 -43.80 -10.74 25.79
CA ASP A 199 -44.07 -12.12 26.24
C ASP A 199 -44.13 -13.15 25.08
N SER A 200 -43.46 -12.89 23.95
CA SER A 200 -43.35 -13.84 22.83
C SER A 200 -42.17 -14.83 23.00
N ASP A 201 -41.93 -15.32 24.22
CA ASP A 201 -40.94 -16.36 24.50
C ASP A 201 -41.43 -17.72 23.97
N SER A 202 -40.83 -18.18 22.86
CA SER A 202 -40.88 -19.57 22.42
C SER A 202 -39.47 -20.16 22.40
N ASP A 203 -38.95 -20.50 23.58
CA ASP A 203 -37.67 -21.18 23.79
C ASP A 203 -37.70 -22.62 23.23
N GLU A 204 -37.38 -22.81 21.94
CA GLU A 204 -36.92 -24.10 21.42
C GLU A 204 -35.68 -23.93 20.50
N ASP A 205 -34.57 -24.56 20.91
CA ASP A 205 -33.36 -24.89 20.15
C ASP A 205 -32.61 -23.79 19.34
N MET A 206 -31.92 -22.90 20.05
CA MET A 206 -30.77 -22.13 19.51
C MET A 206 -29.51 -23.00 19.28
N ALA A 207 -29.67 -24.11 18.55
CA ALA A 207 -28.64 -25.12 18.30
C ALA A 207 -27.89 -24.89 16.97
N LEU A 208 -26.84 -24.07 17.01
CA LEU A 208 -25.71 -24.00 16.05
C LEU A 208 -26.01 -24.40 14.59
N GLN A 209 -26.77 -23.58 13.85
CA GLN A 209 -26.86 -23.67 12.39
C GLN A 209 -26.22 -22.45 11.71
N ASN A 210 -25.15 -22.69 10.96
CA ASN A 210 -24.61 -21.73 10.00
C ASN A 210 -25.50 -21.71 8.75
N ASN A 211 -26.20 -20.62 8.47
CA ASN A 211 -26.66 -20.24 7.12
C ASN A 211 -26.92 -18.73 7.02
N ASN A 212 -27.11 -18.22 5.79
CA ASN A 212 -26.93 -16.80 5.44
C ASN A 212 -28.20 -15.93 5.55
N ASP A 213 -29.21 -16.36 6.30
CA ASP A 213 -30.58 -15.81 6.22
C ASP A 213 -30.80 -14.58 7.16
N ASP A 214 -29.71 -13.90 7.51
CA ASP A 214 -29.60 -12.83 8.52
C ASP A 214 -29.81 -11.39 7.94
N GLU A 215 -30.06 -11.25 6.62
CA GLU A 215 -30.16 -9.96 5.91
C GLU A 215 -31.59 -9.40 5.71
N ASP A 216 -32.64 -10.19 5.97
CA ASP A 216 -34.03 -9.75 5.79
C ASP A 216 -34.66 -9.24 7.11
N ASP A 217 -34.24 -9.76 8.27
CA ASP A 217 -34.63 -9.29 9.62
C ASP A 217 -34.24 -7.81 9.91
N ASP A 218 -33.40 -7.20 9.07
CA ASP A 218 -33.02 -5.78 9.17
C ASP A 218 -34.00 -4.81 8.46
N GLU A 219 -34.90 -5.26 7.58
CA GLU A 219 -35.79 -4.33 6.85
C GLU A 219 -36.89 -3.76 7.77
N ASP A 220 -37.42 -4.54 8.71
CA ASP A 220 -38.47 -4.16 9.68
C ASP A 220 -37.94 -3.46 10.95
N GLN A 221 -36.70 -2.96 10.93
CA GLN A 221 -36.06 -2.34 12.10
C GLN A 221 -35.81 -0.83 11.97
N ILE A 222 -35.93 -0.15 13.10
CA ILE A 222 -35.66 1.29 13.26
C ILE A 222 -34.22 1.58 12.84
N ASP A 223 -34.03 2.65 12.07
CA ASP A 223 -32.74 3.06 11.50
C ASP A 223 -31.56 2.97 12.48
N VAL A 224 -31.73 3.38 13.75
CA VAL A 224 -30.64 3.38 14.73
C VAL A 224 -30.20 1.95 15.12
N VAL A 225 -31.15 1.02 15.27
CA VAL A 225 -30.86 -0.39 15.58
C VAL A 225 -30.23 -1.07 14.36
N ARG A 226 -30.80 -0.88 13.17
CA ARG A 226 -30.21 -1.36 11.91
C ARG A 226 -28.80 -0.85 11.71
N ASN A 227 -28.54 0.46 11.90
CA ASN A 227 -27.19 1.03 11.85
C ASN A 227 -26.25 0.31 12.83
N SER A 228 -26.70 -0.08 14.02
CA SER A 228 -25.84 -0.78 15.01
C SER A 228 -25.47 -2.20 14.59
N ARG A 229 -26.42 -2.99 14.09
CA ARG A 229 -26.18 -4.34 13.55
C ARG A 229 -25.24 -4.30 12.35
N GLN A 230 -25.53 -3.43 11.39
CA GLN A 230 -24.71 -3.24 10.19
C GLN A 230 -23.29 -2.79 10.54
N LEU A 231 -23.13 -1.89 11.52
CA LEU A 231 -21.84 -1.40 11.96
C LEU A 231 -21.03 -2.48 12.72
N ALA A 232 -21.70 -3.33 13.50
CA ALA A 232 -21.07 -4.50 14.14
C ALA A 232 -20.64 -5.55 13.10
N ARG A 233 -21.46 -5.87 12.09
CA ARG A 233 -21.07 -6.74 10.96
C ARG A 233 -19.88 -6.15 10.20
N ALA A 234 -19.88 -4.85 9.92
CA ALA A 234 -18.77 -4.16 9.25
C ALA A 234 -17.48 -4.16 10.09
N ALA A 235 -17.55 -3.95 11.41
CA ALA A 235 -16.39 -3.98 12.30
C ALA A 235 -15.75 -5.37 12.38
N ARG A 236 -16.56 -6.43 12.53
CA ARG A 236 -16.10 -7.82 12.50
C ARG A 236 -15.42 -8.20 11.18
N ALA A 237 -15.94 -7.71 10.06
CA ALA A 237 -15.36 -7.99 8.73
C ALA A 237 -14.06 -7.20 8.44
N ASN A 238 -13.81 -6.08 9.11
CA ASN A 238 -12.65 -5.21 8.89
C ASN A 238 -11.78 -5.12 10.16
N PRO A 239 -11.17 -6.22 10.62
CA PRO A 239 -10.33 -6.20 11.79
C PRO A 239 -9.09 -5.32 11.58
N ILE A 240 -8.69 -4.63 12.65
CA ILE A 240 -7.48 -3.83 12.75
C ILE A 240 -6.60 -4.48 13.81
N ARG A 241 -5.38 -4.89 13.43
CA ARG A 241 -4.46 -5.65 14.30
C ARG A 241 -5.13 -6.91 14.89
N GLY A 242 -5.84 -7.66 14.03
CA GLY A 242 -6.53 -8.92 14.37
C GLY A 242 -7.86 -8.77 15.13
N HIS A 243 -8.25 -7.56 15.52
CA HIS A 243 -9.44 -7.31 16.34
C HIS A 243 -10.49 -6.50 15.60
N ALA A 244 -11.77 -6.82 15.81
CA ALA A 244 -12.87 -5.96 15.37
C ALA A 244 -12.79 -4.58 16.08
N PRO A 245 -12.86 -3.45 15.35
CA PRO A 245 -12.86 -2.13 15.97
C PRO A 245 -14.00 -1.93 16.97
N LYS A 246 -13.70 -1.25 18.08
CA LYS A 246 -14.68 -0.93 19.12
C LYS A 246 -15.71 0.06 18.58
N VAL A 247 -16.97 -0.37 18.55
CA VAL A 247 -18.09 0.46 18.07
C VAL A 247 -18.65 1.29 19.22
N ARG A 248 -18.69 2.62 19.05
CA ARG A 248 -19.31 3.55 20.01
C ARG A 248 -20.42 4.37 19.34
N PHE A 249 -21.62 4.34 19.92
CA PHE A 249 -22.76 5.20 19.56
C PHE A 249 -22.85 6.40 20.51
N VAL A 250 -23.01 7.59 19.93
CA VAL A 250 -23.25 8.85 20.66
C VAL A 250 -24.63 9.37 20.30
N LEU A 251 -25.60 9.20 21.20
CA LEU A 251 -27.01 9.50 21.03
C LEU A 251 -27.36 10.82 21.73
N THR A 252 -27.18 11.94 21.05
CA THR A 252 -27.17 13.28 21.70
C THR A 252 -28.53 13.83 22.10
N ARG A 253 -29.64 13.21 21.65
CA ARG A 253 -31.01 13.68 21.88
C ARG A 253 -31.95 12.58 22.39
N ILE A 254 -31.37 11.64 23.14
CA ILE A 254 -32.01 10.45 23.70
C ILE A 254 -31.50 10.28 25.13
N GLU A 255 -32.39 10.19 26.10
CA GLU A 255 -32.07 9.99 27.52
C GLU A 255 -32.44 8.56 27.95
N ALA A 256 -31.52 7.88 28.64
CA ALA A 256 -31.73 6.53 29.16
C ALA A 256 -32.49 6.57 30.51
N GLY A 257 -33.33 5.57 30.76
CA GLY A 257 -34.18 5.47 31.94
C GLY A 257 -35.44 6.36 31.90
N ARG A 258 -35.74 6.96 30.73
CA ARG A 258 -36.82 7.94 30.57
C ARG A 258 -38.10 7.34 29.98
N SER A 259 -38.00 6.29 29.17
CA SER A 259 -39.11 5.77 28.39
C SER A 259 -38.85 4.31 28.00
N PRO A 260 -39.62 3.33 28.49
CA PRO A 260 -39.32 1.90 28.26
C PRO A 260 -39.08 1.51 26.79
N PRO A 261 -39.86 2.00 25.78
CA PRO A 261 -39.58 1.69 24.38
C PRO A 261 -38.22 2.22 23.87
N ILE A 262 -37.75 3.35 24.41
CA ILE A 262 -36.42 3.92 24.10
C ILE A 262 -35.32 3.11 24.78
N ASP A 263 -35.53 2.67 26.02
CA ASP A 263 -34.58 1.86 26.77
C ASP A 263 -34.43 0.45 26.16
N THR A 264 -35.50 -0.16 25.64
CA THR A 264 -35.44 -1.39 24.83
C THR A 264 -34.59 -1.20 23.55
N ILE A 265 -34.65 -0.03 22.91
CA ILE A 265 -33.81 0.28 21.74
C ILE A 265 -32.34 0.44 22.14
N ILE A 266 -32.05 1.11 23.26
CA ILE A 266 -30.70 1.22 23.80
C ILE A 266 -30.15 -0.17 24.17
N ALA A 267 -30.98 -1.06 24.70
CA ALA A 267 -30.63 -2.46 24.96
C ALA A 267 -30.34 -3.24 23.66
N LYS A 268 -31.21 -3.15 22.64
CA LYS A 268 -30.98 -3.78 21.32
C LYS A 268 -29.68 -3.29 20.65
N ILE A 269 -29.31 -2.01 20.82
CA ILE A 269 -28.01 -1.49 20.36
C ILE A 269 -26.85 -2.08 21.17
N ARG A 270 -26.93 -2.10 22.51
CA ARG A 270 -25.88 -2.66 23.39
C ARG A 270 -25.65 -4.15 23.15
N ALA A 271 -26.70 -4.92 22.82
CA ALA A 271 -26.61 -6.34 22.49
C ALA A 271 -25.71 -6.64 21.27
N THR A 272 -25.44 -5.67 20.40
CA THR A 272 -24.46 -5.82 19.30
C THR A 272 -22.99 -5.84 19.75
N GLY A 273 -22.73 -5.51 21.02
CA GLY A 273 -21.40 -5.24 21.59
C GLY A 273 -21.00 -3.76 21.57
N ALA A 274 -21.89 -2.87 21.12
CA ALA A 274 -21.60 -1.44 21.01
C ALA A 274 -21.69 -0.68 22.36
N ILE A 275 -20.72 0.21 22.59
CA ILE A 275 -20.75 1.17 23.71
C ILE A 275 -21.73 2.30 23.36
N VAL A 276 -22.62 2.71 24.28
CA VAL A 276 -23.65 3.71 24.01
C VAL A 276 -23.62 4.86 25.02
N GLU A 277 -23.27 6.06 24.56
CA GLU A 277 -23.40 7.33 25.30
C GLU A 277 -24.75 7.99 24.98
N CYS A 278 -25.53 8.39 25.98
CA CYS A 278 -26.86 8.98 25.81
C CYS A 278 -26.96 10.35 26.49
N GLY A 279 -27.50 11.35 25.77
CA GLY A 279 -28.02 12.61 26.33
C GLY A 279 -27.17 13.24 27.44
N THR A 280 -27.74 13.36 28.64
CA THR A 280 -27.11 13.96 29.83
C THR A 280 -25.93 13.18 30.41
N ALA A 281 -25.73 11.91 30.04
CA ALA A 281 -24.53 11.14 30.40
C ALA A 281 -23.33 11.42 29.48
N ILE A 282 -23.50 12.23 28.43
CA ILE A 282 -22.40 12.67 27.55
C ILE A 282 -21.60 13.78 28.26
N PRO A 283 -20.27 13.62 28.46
CA PRO A 283 -19.44 14.65 29.08
C PRO A 283 -19.44 15.98 28.28
N PRO A 284 -19.34 17.14 28.97
CA PRO A 284 -19.41 18.45 28.33
C PRO A 284 -18.30 18.68 27.28
N ALA A 285 -18.57 19.62 26.37
CA ALA A 285 -17.67 19.94 25.26
C ALA A 285 -16.30 20.43 25.77
N LEU A 286 -15.24 19.71 25.39
CA LEU A 286 -13.86 20.06 25.73
C LEU A 286 -13.34 21.16 24.80
N SER A 287 -12.51 22.06 25.32
CA SER A 287 -11.79 23.07 24.52
C SER A 287 -10.78 22.40 23.59
N ILE A 288 -10.75 22.78 22.31
CA ILE A 288 -9.82 22.20 21.33
C ILE A 288 -8.36 22.26 21.80
N HIS A 289 -7.91 23.38 22.38
CA HIS A 289 -6.52 23.55 22.82
C HIS A 289 -6.10 22.56 23.91
N ALA A 290 -7.03 22.12 24.77
CA ALA A 290 -6.75 21.16 25.84
C ALA A 290 -6.63 19.72 25.33
N VAL A 291 -7.30 19.38 24.22
CA VAL A 291 -7.32 18.01 23.66
C VAL A 291 -6.44 17.83 22.42
N LEU A 292 -6.08 18.91 21.73
CA LEU A 292 -5.41 18.86 20.42
C LEU A 292 -4.20 17.91 20.36
N PRO A 293 -3.25 17.89 21.33
CA PRO A 293 -2.12 16.96 21.31
C PRO A 293 -2.51 15.47 21.37
N ARG A 294 -3.72 15.15 21.85
CA ARG A 294 -4.30 13.79 21.92
C ARG A 294 -5.10 13.44 20.65
N LEU A 295 -5.67 14.43 19.96
CA LEU A 295 -6.44 14.22 18.74
C LEU A 295 -5.56 13.90 17.52
N LEU A 296 -4.35 14.44 17.49
CA LEU A 296 -3.35 14.14 16.47
C LEU A 296 -2.88 12.69 16.61
N ILE A 297 -2.79 11.95 15.49
CA ILE A 297 -2.14 10.63 15.46
C ILE A 297 -0.72 10.78 16.03
N ASP A 298 -0.36 9.94 17.00
CA ASP A 298 0.96 9.98 17.63
C ASP A 298 1.54 8.57 17.78
N ARG A 299 2.68 8.33 17.12
CA ARG A 299 3.27 6.99 16.97
C ARG A 299 4.40 6.69 17.95
N SER A 300 4.99 7.72 18.56
CA SER A 300 5.91 7.59 19.70
C SER A 300 5.16 7.27 21.00
N ARG A 301 3.91 7.72 21.14
CA ARG A 301 3.11 7.64 22.38
C ARG A 301 2.54 6.25 22.70
N ALA A 302 3.00 5.21 22.00
CA ALA A 302 2.64 3.81 22.21
C ALA A 302 3.83 2.86 21.95
N LEU A 303 5.06 3.36 22.08
CA LEU A 303 6.24 2.50 22.13
C LEU A 303 6.30 1.76 23.47
N SER A 304 6.88 0.56 23.47
CA SER A 304 7.12 -0.24 24.68
C SER A 304 8.35 0.29 25.43
N SER A 305 8.41 0.04 26.74
CA SER A 305 9.51 0.48 27.61
C SER A 305 10.90 0.03 27.14
N THR A 306 10.99 -1.19 26.61
CA THR A 306 12.14 -1.72 25.87
C THR A 306 11.76 -1.86 24.39
N LEU A 307 12.66 -1.57 23.46
CA LEU A 307 12.43 -1.69 22.02
C LEU A 307 13.13 -2.92 21.44
N ASN A 308 12.45 -3.62 20.52
CA ASN A 308 13.05 -4.67 19.68
C ASN A 308 13.51 -4.06 18.36
N ILE A 309 14.75 -4.26 17.97
CA ILE A 309 15.37 -3.62 16.80
C ILE A 309 15.62 -4.65 15.70
N ASP A 310 14.97 -4.47 14.56
CA ASP A 310 15.18 -5.26 13.34
C ASP A 310 16.58 -4.99 12.75
N CYS A 311 17.16 -5.98 12.07
CA CYS A 311 18.41 -5.88 11.33
C CYS A 311 18.41 -4.67 10.36
N THR A 312 17.27 -4.35 9.75
CA THR A 312 17.16 -3.17 8.86
C THR A 312 17.33 -1.83 9.59
N ILE A 313 17.00 -1.76 10.89
CA ILE A 313 17.22 -0.56 11.72
C ILE A 313 18.59 -0.60 12.38
N LEU A 314 19.14 -1.77 12.74
CA LEU A 314 20.53 -1.90 13.15
C LEU A 314 21.48 -1.31 12.08
N LEU A 315 21.30 -1.73 10.81
CA LEU A 315 22.06 -1.22 9.66
C LEU A 315 21.86 0.30 9.46
N ALA A 316 20.64 0.81 9.62
CA ALA A 316 20.35 2.24 9.49
C ALA A 316 20.98 3.09 10.61
N LEU A 317 21.08 2.55 11.84
CA LEU A 317 21.78 3.22 12.95
C LEU A 317 23.30 3.31 12.71
N ILE A 318 23.89 2.31 12.06
CA ILE A 318 25.35 2.26 11.82
C ILE A 318 25.79 2.78 10.45
N SER A 319 24.89 3.24 9.56
CA SER A 319 25.32 3.76 8.26
C SER A 319 26.02 5.11 8.38
N ASP A 320 27.08 5.37 7.61
CA ASP A 320 27.78 6.68 7.58
C ASP A 320 26.83 7.79 7.08
N ILE A 321 25.95 7.47 6.11
CA ILE A 321 25.00 8.40 5.49
C ILE A 321 24.11 9.06 6.54
N SER A 322 23.60 8.28 7.49
CA SER A 322 22.68 8.77 8.52
C SER A 322 23.39 9.41 9.72
N HIS A 323 24.73 9.47 9.72
CA HIS A 323 25.54 10.17 10.73
C HIS A 323 26.16 11.47 10.21
N HIS A 324 26.48 11.57 8.92
CA HIS A 324 27.27 12.65 8.34
C HIS A 324 26.77 13.01 6.94
N PRO A 325 26.87 14.30 6.51
CA PRO A 325 26.61 14.68 5.12
C PRO A 325 27.61 14.04 4.14
N CYS A 326 27.30 12.84 3.64
CA CYS A 326 28.10 12.18 2.61
C CYS A 326 28.02 12.94 1.28
N PRO A 327 29.13 13.11 0.54
CA PRO A 327 29.07 13.61 -0.82
C PRO A 327 28.40 12.57 -1.75
N VAL A 328 27.58 13.02 -2.69
CA VAL A 328 27.10 12.17 -3.78
C VAL A 328 28.26 11.93 -4.75
N LEU A 329 28.84 10.73 -4.73
CA LEU A 329 29.95 10.35 -5.60
C LEU A 329 29.45 9.52 -6.79
N ASP A 330 30.02 9.75 -7.97
CA ASP A 330 29.47 9.22 -9.24
C ASP A 330 29.41 7.70 -9.32
N TRP A 331 30.29 7.00 -8.58
CA TRP A 331 30.40 5.54 -8.54
C TRP A 331 29.56 4.86 -7.46
N TYR A 332 28.82 5.62 -6.64
CA TYR A 332 27.89 5.02 -5.68
C TYR A 332 26.68 4.41 -6.41
N PRO A 333 26.06 3.32 -5.88
CA PRO A 333 24.79 2.80 -6.39
C PRO A 333 23.71 3.89 -6.52
N SER A 334 22.75 3.72 -7.43
CA SER A 334 21.70 4.73 -7.68
C SER A 334 20.86 5.00 -6.43
N GLU A 335 20.77 3.98 -5.59
CA GLU A 335 20.02 3.78 -4.36
C GLU A 335 20.76 4.44 -3.19
N VAL A 336 22.08 4.23 -3.08
CA VAL A 336 22.95 4.94 -2.14
C VAL A 336 22.95 6.44 -2.46
N ARG A 337 23.06 6.82 -3.75
CA ARG A 337 22.91 8.21 -4.17
C ARG A 337 21.52 8.75 -3.83
N ALA A 338 20.45 7.99 -4.04
CA ALA A 338 19.09 8.38 -3.67
C ALA A 338 18.90 8.50 -2.15
N GLN A 339 19.54 7.65 -1.35
CA GLN A 339 19.51 7.71 0.11
C GLN A 339 20.23 8.97 0.61
N ILE A 340 21.40 9.31 0.06
CA ILE A 340 22.09 10.59 0.33
C ILE A 340 21.23 11.78 -0.14
N ASP A 341 20.62 11.69 -1.34
CA ASP A 341 19.68 12.69 -1.86
C ASP A 341 18.48 12.88 -0.91
N GLU A 342 17.95 11.85 -0.25
CA GLU A 342 16.83 11.95 0.69
C GLU A 342 17.25 12.39 2.10
N GLU A 343 18.35 11.87 2.64
CA GLU A 343 18.92 12.22 3.95
C GLU A 343 19.27 13.72 4.00
N ALA A 344 19.83 14.27 2.93
CA ALA A 344 20.10 15.71 2.77
C ALA A 344 18.84 16.59 2.73
N LYS A 345 17.63 16.01 2.68
CA LYS A 345 16.33 16.69 2.76
C LYS A 345 15.62 16.44 4.10
N GLU A 346 15.75 15.25 4.67
CA GLU A 346 15.06 14.80 5.89
C GLU A 346 15.93 13.77 6.64
N HIS A 347 16.90 14.23 7.45
CA HIS A 347 17.88 13.37 8.14
C HIS A 347 17.20 12.30 9.03
N LEU A 348 17.52 11.03 8.81
CA LEU A 348 16.89 9.85 9.39
C LEU A 348 17.07 9.75 10.91
N LEU A 349 18.29 10.00 11.42
CA LEU A 349 18.55 9.91 12.86
C LEU A 349 17.80 10.98 13.66
N PRO A 350 18.07 12.30 13.51
CA PRO A 350 17.44 13.31 14.35
C PRO A 350 15.93 13.48 14.08
N THR A 351 15.43 13.11 12.89
CA THR A 351 14.01 13.30 12.54
C THR A 351 13.14 12.06 12.86
N HIS A 352 13.70 10.84 12.83
CA HIS A 352 12.90 9.61 12.95
C HIS A 352 13.42 8.64 14.00
N LEU A 353 14.70 8.24 13.97
CA LEU A 353 15.21 7.17 14.84
C LEU A 353 15.55 7.66 16.26
N TYR A 354 16.29 8.74 16.43
CA TYR A 354 16.58 9.32 17.76
C TYR A 354 15.29 9.75 18.52
N PRO A 355 14.27 10.37 17.88
CA PRO A 355 12.97 10.63 18.52
C PRO A 355 12.15 9.39 18.88
N ALA A 356 12.44 8.22 18.29
CA ALA A 356 11.80 6.96 18.61
C ALA A 356 12.54 6.21 19.73
N ILE A 357 13.86 6.04 19.62
CA ILE A 357 14.65 5.27 20.60
C ILE A 357 14.85 6.04 21.91
N GLN A 358 15.11 7.35 21.86
CA GLN A 358 15.35 8.22 23.02
C GLN A 358 16.18 7.54 24.12
N ALA A 359 15.57 7.29 25.29
CA ALA A 359 16.18 6.64 26.44
C ALA A 359 15.62 5.22 26.74
N HIS A 360 14.90 4.63 25.79
CA HIS A 360 14.43 3.24 25.92
C HIS A 360 15.62 2.27 25.84
N PRO A 361 15.72 1.26 26.72
CA PRO A 361 16.59 0.11 26.50
C PRO A 361 16.24 -0.58 25.18
N MET A 362 17.25 -1.11 24.50
CA MET A 362 17.10 -1.75 23.20
C MET A 362 17.61 -3.19 23.24
N VAL A 363 16.91 -4.08 22.53
CA VAL A 363 17.28 -5.48 22.32
C VAL A 363 17.17 -5.82 20.83
N CYS A 364 17.91 -6.83 20.39
CA CYS A 364 17.73 -7.47 19.09
C CYS A 364 17.90 -8.99 19.25
N THR A 365 17.44 -9.77 18.28
CA THR A 365 17.69 -11.22 18.28
C THR A 365 19.12 -11.50 17.83
N ARG A 366 19.67 -12.66 18.23
CA ARG A 366 21.01 -13.10 17.80
C ARG A 366 21.12 -13.17 16.29
N GLU A 367 20.09 -13.67 15.62
CA GLU A 367 20.01 -13.76 14.16
C GLU A 367 20.11 -12.37 13.50
N ALA A 368 19.54 -11.32 14.12
CA ALA A 368 19.64 -9.94 13.65
C ALA A 368 21.04 -9.36 13.84
N ALA A 369 21.67 -9.61 14.99
CA ALA A 369 23.04 -9.18 15.28
C ALA A 369 24.07 -9.89 14.39
N ASP A 370 23.96 -11.20 14.25
CA ASP A 370 24.85 -12.02 13.43
C ASP A 370 24.71 -11.67 11.93
N GLN A 371 23.48 -11.41 11.44
CA GLN A 371 23.25 -10.93 10.07
C GLN A 371 23.80 -9.51 9.84
N MET A 372 23.64 -8.60 10.81
CA MET A 372 24.24 -7.26 10.73
C MET A 372 25.77 -7.37 10.67
N ASN A 373 26.37 -8.14 11.57
CA ASN A 373 27.82 -8.35 11.61
C ASN A 373 28.37 -8.96 10.30
N LEU A 374 27.66 -9.92 9.69
CA LEU A 374 28.02 -10.50 8.39
C LEU A 374 28.05 -9.44 7.26
N ILE A 375 27.02 -8.60 7.19
CA ILE A 375 26.93 -7.49 6.22
C ILE A 375 28.05 -6.47 6.47
N VAL A 376 28.23 -6.08 7.74
CA VAL A 376 29.22 -5.08 8.17
C VAL A 376 30.65 -5.49 7.84
N GLN A 377 31.04 -6.72 8.17
CA GLN A 377 32.40 -7.20 7.90
C GLN A 377 32.69 -7.30 6.40
N THR A 378 31.66 -7.49 5.57
CA THR A 378 31.79 -7.68 4.12
C THR A 378 31.73 -6.37 3.31
N LEU A 379 30.87 -5.42 3.69
CA LEU A 379 30.51 -4.26 2.86
C LEU A 379 30.75 -2.88 3.49
N ALA A 380 30.85 -2.79 4.82
CA ALA A 380 30.81 -1.52 5.53
C ALA A 380 32.19 -0.85 5.71
N THR A 381 32.18 0.47 5.87
CA THR A 381 33.41 1.26 6.13
C THR A 381 33.97 1.00 7.52
N ASP A 382 35.19 1.46 7.79
CA ASP A 382 35.81 1.33 9.13
C ASP A 382 35.05 2.14 10.20
N THR A 383 34.38 3.25 9.84
CA THR A 383 33.54 4.05 10.74
C THR A 383 32.15 3.44 10.96
N GLU A 384 31.62 2.69 9.99
CA GLU A 384 30.41 1.89 10.15
C GLU A 384 30.68 0.63 11.01
N LYS A 385 31.84 -0.03 10.82
CA LYS A 385 32.32 -1.14 11.65
C LYS A 385 32.53 -0.74 13.10
N LEU A 386 33.26 0.33 13.37
CA LEU A 386 33.47 0.85 14.73
C LEU A 386 32.13 1.18 15.42
N ARG A 387 31.15 1.71 14.67
CA ARG A 387 29.81 1.96 15.21
C ARG A 387 29.02 0.66 15.44
N ALA A 388 29.14 -0.37 14.62
CA ALA A 388 28.57 -1.69 14.91
C ALA A 388 29.12 -2.27 16.22
N ASP A 389 30.42 -2.15 16.44
CA ASP A 389 31.08 -2.68 17.65
C ASP A 389 30.65 -1.92 18.92
N ILE A 390 30.52 -0.60 18.85
CA ILE A 390 29.95 0.24 19.93
C ILE A 390 28.44 -0.04 20.14
N LEU A 391 27.68 -0.24 19.05
CA LEU A 391 26.22 -0.46 19.12
C LEU A 391 25.87 -1.75 19.85
N LEU A 392 26.62 -2.83 19.63
CA LEU A 392 26.42 -4.13 20.27
C LEU A 392 27.28 -4.34 21.53
N GLY A 393 28.30 -3.50 21.76
CA GLY A 393 29.23 -3.65 22.88
C GLY A 393 30.10 -4.91 22.74
N GLN A 394 30.67 -5.10 21.55
CA GLN A 394 31.44 -6.30 21.16
C GLN A 394 32.91 -5.94 20.84
N GLY A 395 33.79 -6.94 20.81
CA GLY A 395 35.22 -6.73 20.57
C GLY A 395 35.87 -5.92 21.69
N ASP A 396 36.70 -4.92 21.35
CA ASP A 396 37.35 -4.04 22.33
C ASP A 396 36.36 -3.20 23.16
N HIS A 397 35.08 -3.18 22.79
CA HIS A 397 33.98 -2.49 23.49
C HIS A 397 33.20 -3.38 24.47
N GLU A 398 33.53 -4.68 24.56
CA GLU A 398 32.91 -5.59 25.52
C GLU A 398 33.18 -5.17 26.97
N GLY A 399 32.11 -5.06 27.77
CA GLY A 399 32.18 -4.72 29.20
C GLY A 399 32.43 -3.23 29.53
N ARG A 400 32.52 -2.33 28.54
CA ARG A 400 32.60 -0.87 28.78
C ARG A 400 31.32 -0.29 29.39
N SER A 401 31.43 0.86 30.05
CA SER A 401 30.29 1.58 30.61
C SER A 401 29.40 2.16 29.50
N ARG A 402 28.11 2.32 29.80
CA ARG A 402 27.14 3.00 28.92
C ARG A 402 27.59 4.43 28.59
N GLU A 403 28.14 5.12 29.57
CA GLU A 403 28.61 6.50 29.46
C GLU A 403 29.84 6.59 28.54
N GLU A 404 30.71 5.58 28.55
CA GLU A 404 31.83 5.44 27.61
C GLU A 404 31.33 5.17 26.18
N LEU A 405 30.46 4.17 26.01
CA LEU A 405 29.90 3.79 24.70
C LEU A 405 29.08 4.91 24.05
N VAL A 406 28.21 5.59 24.83
CA VAL A 406 27.42 6.72 24.33
C VAL A 406 28.31 7.92 23.99
N LYS A 407 29.41 8.14 24.72
CA LYS A 407 30.38 9.18 24.36
C LYS A 407 31.08 8.84 23.04
N GLU A 408 31.65 7.65 22.90
CA GLU A 408 32.32 7.22 21.65
C GLU A 408 31.34 7.25 20.45
N TRP A 409 30.08 6.85 20.64
CA TRP A 409 29.02 6.99 19.63
C TRP A 409 28.74 8.45 19.25
N THR A 410 28.76 9.37 20.22
CA THR A 410 28.55 10.81 20.00
C THR A 410 29.71 11.42 19.22
N ASP A 411 30.95 11.07 19.59
CA ASP A 411 32.18 11.53 18.92
C ASP A 411 32.26 11.05 17.45
N LEU A 412 31.45 10.04 17.07
CA LEU A 412 31.34 9.48 15.71
C LEU A 412 30.09 9.97 14.93
N SER A 413 29.39 11.03 15.37
CA SER A 413 28.21 11.57 14.67
C SER A 413 28.26 13.09 14.49
N SER A 414 27.76 13.60 13.36
CA SER A 414 27.49 15.04 13.20
C SER A 414 26.19 15.48 13.88
N HIS A 415 25.43 14.52 14.45
CA HIS A 415 24.11 14.75 15.05
C HIS A 415 24.14 14.53 16.57
N PRO A 416 23.55 15.45 17.37
CA PRO A 416 23.50 15.29 18.82
C PRO A 416 22.66 14.06 19.20
N THR A 417 23.24 13.18 20.01
CA THR A 417 22.55 12.00 20.56
C THR A 417 21.41 12.40 21.50
N PRO A 418 20.31 11.63 21.57
CA PRO A 418 19.22 11.93 22.48
C PRO A 418 19.69 11.80 23.96
N PRO A 419 19.24 12.69 24.86
CA PRO A 419 19.57 12.60 26.28
C PRO A 419 19.19 11.24 26.86
N GLY A 420 20.18 10.54 27.41
CA GLY A 420 19.97 9.21 27.98
C GLY A 420 19.87 8.08 26.95
N LEU A 421 20.48 8.19 25.77
CA LEU A 421 20.66 7.06 24.83
C LEU A 421 21.11 5.78 25.58
N SER A 422 20.59 4.62 25.18
CA SER A 422 20.88 3.34 25.84
C SER A 422 21.71 2.43 24.93
N LEU A 423 23.02 2.42 25.15
CA LEU A 423 23.97 1.49 24.53
C LEU A 423 24.62 0.60 25.60
N PRO A 424 25.00 -0.65 25.28
CA PRO A 424 24.79 -1.32 24.00
C PRO A 424 23.34 -1.84 23.82
N ILE A 425 22.99 -2.26 22.59
CA ILE A 425 21.79 -3.04 22.31
C ILE A 425 22.03 -4.49 22.77
N ALA A 426 21.20 -4.98 23.69
CA ALA A 426 21.41 -6.29 24.29
C ALA A 426 20.91 -7.43 23.38
N VAL A 427 21.84 -8.18 22.79
CA VAL A 427 21.57 -9.33 21.90
C VAL A 427 20.93 -10.50 22.66
N GLN A 428 19.82 -11.03 22.15
CA GLN A 428 19.06 -12.12 22.76
C GLN A 428 19.08 -13.38 21.89
N SER A 429 19.62 -14.48 22.41
CA SER A 429 19.45 -15.81 21.81
C SER A 429 18.02 -16.32 22.06
N ILE A 430 17.34 -16.85 21.05
CA ILE A 430 15.97 -17.36 21.16
C ILE A 430 15.85 -18.83 20.72
N ASP A 431 14.75 -19.46 21.13
CA ASP A 431 14.28 -20.76 20.64
C ASP A 431 12.98 -20.47 19.89
N LEU A 432 13.03 -20.44 18.55
CA LEU A 432 11.93 -19.96 17.71
C LEU A 432 10.70 -20.87 17.79
N ASP A 433 10.87 -22.19 17.87
CA ASP A 433 9.76 -23.14 17.95
C ASP A 433 9.02 -23.00 19.27
N LYS A 434 9.76 -22.98 20.39
CA LYS A 434 9.20 -22.77 21.73
C LYS A 434 8.56 -21.40 21.90
N LEU A 435 9.12 -20.38 21.25
CA LEU A 435 8.59 -19.01 21.28
C LEU A 435 7.31 -18.90 20.44
N THR A 436 7.27 -19.52 19.27
CA THR A 436 6.06 -19.61 18.42
C THR A 436 4.95 -20.38 19.13
N ALA A 437 5.28 -21.47 19.83
CA ALA A 437 4.34 -22.24 20.66
C ALA A 437 3.82 -21.47 21.90
N SER A 438 4.39 -20.32 22.25
CA SER A 438 3.92 -19.45 23.34
C SER A 438 2.99 -18.32 22.87
N LEU A 439 2.73 -18.23 21.56
CA LEU A 439 1.96 -17.16 20.92
C LEU A 439 0.55 -17.63 20.47
N PRO A 440 -0.36 -16.70 20.11
CA PRO A 440 -1.64 -17.02 19.47
C PRO A 440 -1.49 -17.97 18.28
N THR A 441 -2.49 -18.81 18.02
CA THR A 441 -2.41 -19.88 16.99
C THR A 441 -2.04 -19.35 15.59
N VAL A 442 -2.47 -18.14 15.24
CA VAL A 442 -2.13 -17.45 13.99
C VAL A 442 -0.62 -17.13 13.85
N ALA A 443 0.13 -17.06 14.95
CA ALA A 443 1.58 -16.87 14.91
C ALA A 443 2.31 -18.04 14.26
N VAL A 444 1.75 -19.26 14.31
CA VAL A 444 2.29 -20.43 13.59
C VAL A 444 2.23 -20.19 12.07
N THR A 445 1.09 -19.72 11.57
CA THR A 445 0.92 -19.35 10.15
C THR A 445 1.84 -18.19 9.76
N VAL A 446 2.03 -17.21 10.63
CA VAL A 446 2.99 -16.11 10.42
C VAL A 446 4.43 -16.63 10.37
N ALA A 447 4.81 -17.59 11.22
CA ALA A 447 6.15 -18.17 11.22
C ALA A 447 6.46 -18.95 9.92
N SER A 448 5.52 -19.76 9.42
CA SER A 448 5.69 -20.50 8.16
C SER A 448 5.79 -19.62 6.91
N GLU A 449 5.27 -18.39 6.98
CA GLU A 449 5.23 -17.41 5.89
C GLU A 449 6.45 -16.45 5.88
N LEU A 450 7.33 -16.56 6.88
CA LEU A 450 8.50 -15.70 7.07
C LEU A 450 9.82 -16.48 6.96
N LEU A 451 10.83 -15.89 6.32
CA LEU A 451 12.20 -16.41 6.37
C LEU A 451 12.73 -16.40 7.82
N PRO A 452 13.57 -17.37 8.24
CA PRO A 452 13.96 -17.56 9.65
C PRO A 452 14.44 -16.30 10.38
N LEU A 453 15.24 -15.46 9.74
CA LEU A 453 15.67 -14.15 10.27
C LEU A 453 14.47 -13.26 10.64
N ASN A 454 13.51 -13.10 9.72
CA ASN A 454 12.34 -12.25 9.93
C ASN A 454 11.40 -12.88 10.97
N ALA A 455 11.25 -14.21 10.96
CA ALA A 455 10.49 -14.94 11.96
C ALA A 455 11.08 -14.71 13.37
N SER A 456 12.41 -14.83 13.54
CA SER A 456 13.08 -14.58 14.82
C SER A 456 12.75 -13.19 15.37
N ILE A 457 12.94 -12.13 14.56
CA ILE A 457 12.78 -10.74 14.95
C ILE A 457 11.33 -10.41 15.29
N PHE A 458 10.38 -10.70 14.38
CA PHE A 458 9.00 -10.27 14.54
C PHE A 458 8.23 -11.11 15.57
N LEU A 459 8.47 -12.43 15.67
CA LEU A 459 7.84 -13.23 16.71
C LEU A 459 8.47 -12.97 18.08
N PHE A 460 9.79 -12.74 18.20
CA PHE A 460 10.39 -12.36 19.49
C PHE A 460 9.78 -11.07 20.05
N GLY A 461 9.66 -10.03 19.22
CA GLY A 461 8.97 -8.79 19.61
C GLY A 461 7.53 -9.06 20.06
N TRP A 462 6.80 -9.91 19.35
CA TRP A 462 5.44 -10.33 19.72
C TRP A 462 5.39 -11.03 21.09
N ALA A 463 6.18 -12.08 21.30
CA ALA A 463 6.16 -12.91 22.51
C ALA A 463 6.67 -12.20 23.77
N LYS A 464 7.42 -11.09 23.59
CA LYS A 464 7.86 -10.22 24.69
C LYS A 464 7.00 -8.96 24.84
N ASN A 465 5.94 -8.81 24.04
CA ASN A 465 5.09 -7.61 23.98
C ASN A 465 5.90 -6.31 23.77
N LEU A 466 6.91 -6.38 22.91
CA LEU A 466 7.79 -5.27 22.54
C LEU A 466 7.41 -4.71 21.17
N THR A 467 7.59 -3.41 21.02
CA THR A 467 7.51 -2.74 19.72
C THR A 467 8.76 -3.07 18.92
N THR A 468 8.55 -3.67 17.74
CA THR A 468 9.61 -3.95 16.78
C THR A 468 9.76 -2.76 15.83
N LEU A 469 10.90 -2.08 15.88
CA LEU A 469 11.26 -1.02 14.93
C LEU A 469 11.87 -1.69 13.70
N SER A 470 11.34 -1.37 12.51
CA SER A 470 11.75 -1.98 11.23
C SER A 470 11.63 -1.00 10.06
N ALA A 471 12.46 -1.15 9.02
CA ALA A 471 12.23 -0.56 7.70
C ALA A 471 11.53 -1.55 6.73
N ASN A 472 11.40 -2.83 7.11
CA ASN A 472 10.87 -3.90 6.26
C ASN A 472 9.34 -3.84 6.13
N ARG A 473 8.88 -2.86 5.34
CA ARG A 473 7.47 -2.62 5.01
C ARG A 473 6.79 -3.83 4.37
N GLY A 474 7.53 -4.69 3.66
CA GLY A 474 7.01 -5.89 3.02
C GLY A 474 6.51 -6.90 4.06
N ARG A 475 7.41 -7.34 4.96
CA ARG A 475 7.08 -8.35 5.97
C ARG A 475 6.09 -7.82 7.01
N ALA A 476 6.21 -6.56 7.43
CA ALA A 476 5.22 -5.94 8.32
C ALA A 476 3.78 -5.95 7.75
N ARG A 477 3.61 -5.73 6.44
CA ARG A 477 2.32 -5.87 5.73
C ARG A 477 1.85 -7.31 5.63
N GLN A 478 2.76 -8.26 5.38
CA GLN A 478 2.44 -9.69 5.29
C GLN A 478 1.87 -10.17 6.62
N ILE A 479 2.54 -9.85 7.73
CA ILE A 479 2.11 -10.12 9.11
C ILE A 479 0.74 -9.48 9.39
N GLU A 480 0.57 -8.18 9.09
CA GLU A 480 -0.70 -7.47 9.26
C GLU A 480 -1.84 -8.11 8.44
N THR A 481 -1.55 -8.62 7.24
CA THR A 481 -2.54 -9.27 6.37
C THR A 481 -2.96 -10.63 6.93
N ILE A 482 -2.00 -11.52 7.24
CA ILE A 482 -2.27 -12.85 7.80
C ILE A 482 -3.10 -12.76 9.08
N ILE A 483 -2.76 -11.83 9.98
CA ILE A 483 -3.46 -11.63 11.25
C ILE A 483 -4.88 -11.05 11.06
N ASN A 484 -5.09 -10.17 10.07
CA ASN A 484 -6.41 -9.63 9.73
C ASN A 484 -7.26 -10.58 8.86
N GLU A 485 -6.72 -11.74 8.45
CA GLU A 485 -7.43 -12.80 7.72
C GLU A 485 -7.78 -14.00 8.62
N HIS A 486 -6.90 -14.37 9.56
CA HIS A 486 -7.13 -15.47 10.50
C HIS A 486 -7.73 -15.02 11.85
N GLY A 487 -7.57 -13.74 12.21
CA GLY A 487 -8.07 -13.15 13.44
C GLY A 487 -7.22 -13.43 14.68
N LEU A 488 -7.63 -12.84 15.80
CA LEU A 488 -7.16 -13.10 17.16
C LEU A 488 -8.38 -13.34 18.07
N LYS A 489 -8.19 -14.09 19.17
CA LYS A 489 -9.24 -14.30 20.18
C LYS A 489 -9.28 -13.15 21.18
N ASP A 490 -10.42 -12.98 21.84
CA ASP A 490 -10.58 -11.98 22.90
C ASP A 490 -9.51 -12.15 24.00
N GLY A 491 -8.70 -11.11 24.21
CA GLY A 491 -7.59 -11.10 25.18
C GLY A 491 -6.23 -11.50 24.61
N GLU A 492 -6.15 -12.03 23.39
CA GLU A 492 -4.88 -12.13 22.64
C GLU A 492 -4.47 -10.72 22.13
N ALA A 493 -3.21 -10.54 21.74
CA ALA A 493 -2.71 -9.30 21.15
C ALA A 493 -1.83 -9.62 19.93
N GLY A 494 -1.83 -8.75 18.91
CA GLY A 494 -0.95 -8.86 17.74
C GLY A 494 0.42 -8.20 17.95
N PRO A 495 1.40 -8.45 17.07
CA PRO A 495 2.73 -7.86 17.17
C PRO A 495 2.67 -6.34 16.94
N HIS A 496 3.36 -5.57 17.77
CA HIS A 496 3.48 -4.13 17.54
C HIS A 496 4.68 -3.82 16.65
N ILE A 497 4.43 -3.39 15.42
CA ILE A 497 5.48 -3.06 14.44
C ILE A 497 5.43 -1.57 14.10
N TRP A 498 6.60 -0.91 14.17
CA TRP A 498 6.81 0.49 13.80
C TRP A 498 7.68 0.55 12.54
N LEU A 499 7.30 1.40 11.56
CA LEU A 499 7.85 1.37 10.20
C LEU A 499 8.47 2.70 9.74
N CYS A 500 9.64 2.63 9.10
CA CYS A 500 10.35 3.76 8.50
C CYS A 500 10.33 3.78 6.95
N VAL A 501 10.05 4.95 6.35
CA VAL A 501 10.17 5.37 4.92
C VAL A 501 9.48 4.49 3.82
N LYS A 502 9.54 4.87 2.52
CA LYS A 502 8.63 4.35 1.43
C LYS A 502 9.07 4.51 -0.07
N ASP A 503 9.32 3.37 -0.73
CA ASP A 503 8.45 2.70 -1.76
C ASP A 503 8.16 3.38 -3.14
N ALA A 504 8.52 2.69 -4.25
CA ALA A 504 8.26 3.09 -5.66
C ALA A 504 7.22 2.23 -6.44
N LYS A 505 7.03 0.94 -6.09
CA LYS A 505 6.05 -0.02 -6.67
C LYS A 505 6.21 -0.47 -8.15
N LEU A 506 7.28 -1.17 -8.50
CA LEU A 506 7.31 -2.03 -9.71
C LEU A 506 7.15 -3.51 -9.31
N LYS A 507 6.83 -4.41 -10.25
CA LYS A 507 6.59 -5.86 -9.99
C LYS A 507 7.71 -6.76 -10.55
N THR A 508 8.34 -6.38 -11.67
CA THR A 508 9.42 -7.08 -12.36
C THR A 508 10.41 -6.07 -12.94
N LEU A 509 11.65 -6.47 -13.13
CA LEU A 509 12.72 -5.70 -13.78
C LEU A 509 13.32 -6.56 -14.89
N ARG A 510 13.62 -5.95 -16.05
CA ARG A 510 14.36 -6.58 -17.15
C ARG A 510 15.82 -6.16 -17.04
N ILE A 511 16.72 -7.13 -17.20
CA ILE A 511 18.17 -6.95 -17.15
C ILE A 511 18.79 -7.72 -18.32
N PHE A 512 19.89 -7.23 -18.89
CA PHE A 512 20.66 -8.00 -19.88
C PHE A 512 21.88 -8.62 -19.20
N ILE A 513 22.29 -9.80 -19.68
CA ILE A 513 23.45 -10.56 -19.18
C ILE A 513 24.56 -10.48 -20.23
N SER A 514 25.48 -9.56 -19.97
CA SER A 514 26.26 -8.79 -20.94
C SER A 514 26.94 -7.63 -20.17
N HIS A 515 28.29 -7.43 -20.23
CA HIS A 515 29.23 -6.30 -19.86
C HIS A 515 28.65 -5.02 -19.18
N THR A 516 29.45 -3.97 -18.97
CA THR A 516 29.03 -2.56 -18.85
C THR A 516 30.24 -1.67 -19.07
N PHE A 517 30.12 -0.63 -19.90
CA PHE A 517 31.13 0.43 -19.88
C PHE A 517 30.97 1.27 -18.61
N GLN A 518 32.08 1.78 -18.07
CA GLN A 518 32.01 2.78 -17.00
C GLN A 518 31.19 3.99 -17.47
N ASN A 519 30.24 4.44 -16.65
CA ASN A 519 29.31 5.54 -16.92
C ASN A 519 28.47 5.39 -18.21
N ASN A 520 28.06 4.17 -18.56
CA ASN A 520 27.18 3.90 -19.70
C ASN A 520 25.85 4.68 -19.54
N LYS A 521 25.41 5.38 -20.59
CA LYS A 521 24.24 6.29 -20.58
C LYS A 521 24.25 7.40 -19.50
N ASP A 522 25.43 7.80 -19.03
CA ASP A 522 25.65 8.81 -17.97
C ASP A 522 25.14 8.40 -16.57
N THR A 523 25.01 7.09 -16.32
CA THR A 523 24.36 6.55 -15.11
C THR A 523 25.24 6.49 -13.85
N GLY A 524 26.56 6.64 -13.99
CA GLY A 524 27.52 6.30 -12.95
C GLY A 524 27.83 4.79 -12.84
N SER A 525 27.41 3.96 -13.82
CA SER A 525 27.70 2.53 -13.82
C SER A 525 29.20 2.22 -13.67
N VAL A 526 29.53 1.21 -12.86
CA VAL A 526 30.89 0.63 -12.86
C VAL A 526 31.14 -0.14 -14.15
N ASN A 527 32.40 -0.39 -14.52
CA ASN A 527 32.69 -1.25 -15.66
C ASN A 527 32.49 -2.72 -15.28
N MET A 528 31.48 -3.38 -15.85
CA MET A 528 31.26 -4.81 -15.66
C MET A 528 31.89 -5.59 -16.82
N PRO A 529 32.63 -6.69 -16.61
CA PRO A 529 32.99 -7.60 -17.69
C PRO A 529 31.72 -8.29 -18.23
N ASP A 530 31.74 -8.76 -19.49
CA ASP A 530 30.79 -9.79 -19.92
C ASP A 530 31.18 -11.13 -19.28
N ILE A 531 30.30 -12.13 -19.36
CA ILE A 531 30.58 -13.50 -18.97
C ILE A 531 31.77 -14.11 -19.74
N GLU A 532 32.09 -13.67 -20.96
CA GLU A 532 33.18 -14.24 -21.76
C GLU A 532 34.21 -13.17 -22.19
N PRO A 533 34.81 -12.42 -21.25
CA PRO A 533 35.36 -11.08 -21.50
C PRO A 533 36.68 -11.05 -22.29
N GLN A 534 37.28 -12.22 -22.54
CA GLN A 534 38.54 -12.39 -23.27
C GLN A 534 38.41 -13.39 -24.42
N GLN A 535 37.76 -14.53 -24.15
CA GLN A 535 37.58 -15.61 -25.11
C GLN A 535 36.32 -16.43 -24.79
N VAL A 536 35.41 -16.54 -25.75
CA VAL A 536 34.23 -17.42 -25.66
C VAL A 536 34.64 -18.87 -25.44
N GLY A 537 34.03 -19.51 -24.45
CA GLY A 537 34.44 -20.76 -23.81
C GLY A 537 35.29 -20.59 -22.54
N THR A 538 35.58 -19.35 -22.11
CA THR A 538 36.29 -19.02 -20.86
C THR A 538 35.49 -17.99 -20.07
N TYR A 539 34.89 -18.45 -18.96
CA TYR A 539 33.89 -17.68 -18.22
C TYR A 539 34.49 -16.83 -17.09
N ASP A 540 34.01 -15.59 -16.96
CA ASP A 540 34.19 -14.74 -15.78
C ASP A 540 32.83 -14.48 -15.11
N ASP A 541 32.56 -15.23 -14.05
CA ASP A 541 31.33 -15.09 -13.27
C ASP A 541 31.28 -13.78 -12.46
N THR A 542 32.19 -12.80 -12.66
CA THR A 542 32.10 -11.48 -12.01
C THR A 542 30.76 -10.82 -12.29
N GLN A 543 30.29 -10.92 -13.54
CA GLN A 543 28.95 -10.45 -13.87
C GLN A 543 27.85 -11.35 -13.31
N LEU A 544 28.01 -12.68 -13.24
CA LEU A 544 26.98 -13.55 -12.66
C LEU A 544 26.85 -13.39 -11.13
N ARG A 545 27.97 -13.17 -10.43
CA ARG A 545 28.01 -12.78 -9.01
C ARG A 545 27.44 -11.39 -8.78
N ALA A 546 27.74 -10.45 -9.69
CA ALA A 546 27.03 -9.17 -9.71
C ALA A 546 25.54 -9.42 -9.92
N ILE A 547 25.12 -10.33 -10.82
CA ILE A 547 23.71 -10.67 -11.07
C ILE A 547 23.03 -11.31 -9.84
N ASP A 548 23.72 -12.14 -9.06
CA ASP A 548 23.23 -12.63 -7.77
C ASP A 548 22.94 -11.48 -6.78
N GLN A 549 23.64 -10.34 -6.90
CA GLN A 549 23.40 -9.07 -6.20
C GLN A 549 22.45 -8.11 -6.97
N LEU A 550 22.20 -8.36 -8.26
CA LEU A 550 21.40 -7.59 -9.24
C LEU A 550 19.94 -8.08 -9.33
N MET A 551 19.68 -9.25 -8.74
CA MET A 551 18.37 -9.60 -8.16
C MET A 551 17.98 -8.58 -7.05
N VAL A 552 18.84 -7.59 -6.78
CA VAL A 552 18.53 -6.27 -6.21
C VAL A 552 18.57 -5.12 -7.30
N GLU A 553 19.69 -4.70 -7.96
CA GLU A 553 19.76 -3.58 -8.99
C GLU A 553 20.85 -3.67 -10.17
N ALA A 554 20.69 -3.10 -11.43
CA ALA A 554 21.26 -3.48 -12.82
C ALA A 554 22.40 -2.61 -13.59
N HIS A 555 22.94 -2.72 -14.87
CA HIS A 555 22.71 -3.38 -16.24
C HIS A 555 23.81 -3.11 -17.43
N ASP A 556 24.07 -3.99 -18.48
CA ASP A 556 24.37 -3.78 -20.00
C ASP A 556 25.76 -4.02 -20.79
N ARG A 557 25.95 -5.06 -21.70
CA ARG A 557 26.68 -5.15 -23.06
C ARG A 557 27.43 -6.45 -23.58
N ASP A 558 27.54 -6.73 -24.90
CA ASP A 558 27.93 -8.05 -25.49
C ASP A 558 29.42 -8.23 -25.97
N THR A 559 29.95 -9.48 -26.01
CA THR A 559 31.28 -9.90 -26.53
C THR A 559 31.29 -10.67 -27.87
N TYR A 560 30.20 -11.35 -28.29
CA TYR A 560 30.21 -12.28 -29.45
C TYR A 560 30.72 -11.65 -30.75
N VAL A 561 30.50 -10.33 -30.90
CA VAL A 561 30.97 -9.50 -32.02
C VAL A 561 32.45 -9.71 -32.32
N SER A 562 33.30 -9.86 -31.30
CA SER A 562 34.75 -9.95 -31.45
C SER A 562 35.20 -11.29 -32.04
N LYS A 563 34.79 -12.42 -31.45
CA LYS A 563 35.23 -13.78 -31.86
C LYS A 563 34.87 -14.09 -33.31
N TYR A 564 33.62 -13.83 -33.70
CA TYR A 564 33.12 -14.14 -35.04
C TYR A 564 33.32 -13.01 -36.04
N LYS A 565 33.92 -11.88 -35.61
CA LYS A 565 34.11 -10.67 -36.43
C LYS A 565 32.79 -10.21 -37.07
N LEU A 566 31.71 -10.21 -36.28
CA LEU A 566 30.37 -9.89 -36.76
C LEU A 566 30.39 -8.49 -37.42
N PRO A 567 29.92 -8.34 -38.67
CA PRO A 567 30.01 -7.07 -39.38
C PRO A 567 29.28 -5.95 -38.63
N ALA A 568 30.06 -5.00 -38.10
CA ALA A 568 29.57 -3.74 -37.57
C ALA A 568 29.36 -2.76 -38.72
N ILE A 569 28.12 -2.66 -39.22
CA ILE A 569 27.77 -1.64 -40.21
C ILE A 569 27.59 -0.29 -39.52
N ASP A 570 28.27 0.72 -40.06
CA ASP A 570 28.01 2.12 -39.75
C ASP A 570 26.63 2.52 -40.29
N CYS A 571 25.66 2.56 -39.37
CA CYS A 571 24.26 2.88 -39.65
C CYS A 571 24.03 4.29 -40.20
N ALA A 572 25.00 5.21 -40.08
CA ALA A 572 24.95 6.53 -40.72
C ALA A 572 25.40 6.50 -42.19
N LYS A 573 26.00 5.39 -42.66
CA LYS A 573 26.50 5.21 -44.03
C LYS A 573 25.79 4.13 -44.83
N ARG A 574 25.21 3.11 -44.19
CA ARG A 574 24.36 2.07 -44.81
C ARG A 574 23.27 1.65 -43.81
N PRO A 575 22.03 1.35 -44.27
CA PRO A 575 21.00 0.86 -43.38
C PRO A 575 21.37 -0.53 -42.82
N ALA A 576 21.04 -0.78 -41.56
CA ALA A 576 21.32 -2.06 -40.89
C ALA A 576 20.67 -3.28 -41.58
N SER A 577 19.66 -3.08 -42.43
CA SER A 577 19.09 -4.14 -43.27
C SER A 577 20.01 -4.69 -44.37
N GLN A 578 21.12 -3.99 -44.65
CA GLN A 578 22.22 -4.48 -45.49
C GLN A 578 23.28 -5.29 -44.71
N ASN A 579 23.09 -5.50 -43.40
CA ASN A 579 24.01 -6.30 -42.61
C ASN A 579 23.73 -7.80 -42.79
N ASP A 580 24.77 -8.60 -43.00
CA ASP A 580 24.64 -10.05 -43.08
C ASP A 580 25.43 -10.75 -41.99
N VAL A 581 24.69 -11.11 -40.94
CA VAL A 581 25.12 -11.94 -39.82
C VAL A 581 24.47 -13.33 -39.88
N THR A 582 23.90 -13.75 -41.02
CA THR A 582 23.12 -15.00 -41.14
C THR A 582 23.91 -16.22 -40.68
N PHE A 583 25.23 -16.25 -40.92
CA PHE A 583 26.12 -17.33 -40.49
C PHE A 583 26.15 -17.51 -38.96
N PHE A 584 26.03 -16.45 -38.16
CA PHE A 584 25.95 -16.55 -36.69
C PHE A 584 24.72 -17.35 -36.23
N TYR A 585 23.63 -17.28 -36.99
CA TYR A 585 22.37 -17.95 -36.67
C TYR A 585 22.23 -19.35 -37.28
N GLN A 586 23.19 -19.78 -38.12
CA GLN A 586 23.08 -21.00 -38.94
C GLN A 586 24.31 -21.91 -38.88
N ASP A 587 25.51 -21.37 -38.62
CA ASP A 587 26.74 -22.16 -38.55
C ASP A 587 26.89 -22.86 -37.19
N ALA A 588 27.39 -24.09 -37.23
CA ALA A 588 27.47 -24.95 -36.05
C ALA A 588 28.38 -24.42 -34.92
N SER A 589 29.42 -23.62 -35.21
CA SER A 589 30.31 -23.08 -34.16
C SER A 589 29.67 -21.94 -33.37
N PRO A 590 29.17 -20.84 -33.99
CA PRO A 590 28.35 -19.84 -33.29
C PRO A 590 27.22 -20.47 -32.47
N ILE A 591 26.51 -21.44 -33.05
CA ILE A 591 25.44 -22.20 -32.39
C ILE A 591 25.95 -22.93 -31.14
N PHE A 592 27.02 -23.73 -31.26
CA PHE A 592 27.58 -24.52 -30.16
C PHE A 592 28.07 -23.64 -29.02
N ASP A 593 28.78 -22.56 -29.33
CA ASP A 593 29.32 -21.63 -28.36
C ASP A 593 28.20 -20.83 -27.64
N PHE A 594 27.12 -20.44 -28.34
CA PHE A 594 25.94 -19.84 -27.72
C PHE A 594 25.16 -20.83 -26.84
N ASP A 595 25.02 -22.09 -27.28
CA ASP A 595 24.40 -23.16 -26.51
C ASP A 595 25.20 -23.53 -25.24
N ASN A 596 26.53 -23.35 -25.26
CA ASN A 596 27.38 -23.50 -24.09
C ASN A 596 27.16 -22.35 -23.08
N ARG A 597 27.13 -21.09 -23.53
CA ARG A 597 26.82 -19.93 -22.67
C ARG A 597 25.44 -20.03 -22.03
N LEU A 598 24.41 -20.44 -22.79
CA LEU A 598 23.09 -20.75 -22.25
C LEU A 598 23.15 -21.87 -21.20
N THR A 599 23.99 -22.89 -21.40
CA THR A 599 24.19 -23.96 -20.41
C THR A 599 24.81 -23.42 -19.13
N HIS A 600 25.86 -22.60 -19.24
CA HIS A 600 26.55 -21.99 -18.11
C HIS A 600 25.61 -21.09 -17.28
N ILE A 601 24.88 -20.17 -17.93
CA ILE A 601 23.93 -19.27 -17.26
C ILE A 601 22.82 -20.05 -16.54
N LEU A 602 22.20 -21.04 -17.19
CA LEU A 602 21.14 -21.84 -16.59
C LEU A 602 21.63 -22.72 -15.43
N GLN A 603 22.89 -23.17 -15.47
CA GLN A 603 23.49 -24.05 -14.47
C GLN A 603 24.29 -23.30 -13.39
N HIS A 604 24.50 -21.99 -13.53
CA HIS A 604 25.14 -21.14 -12.52
C HIS A 604 24.40 -21.28 -11.18
N LYS A 605 25.18 -21.30 -10.11
CA LYS A 605 24.68 -21.48 -8.75
C LYS A 605 24.75 -20.16 -8.01
N ASN A 606 23.60 -19.62 -7.63
CA ASN A 606 23.54 -18.45 -6.76
C ASN A 606 24.18 -18.81 -5.42
N GLN A 607 25.29 -18.14 -5.05
CA GLN A 607 26.04 -18.45 -3.82
C GLN A 607 25.45 -17.80 -2.55
N LEU A 608 24.44 -16.94 -2.70
CA LEU A 608 23.81 -16.19 -1.60
C LEU A 608 22.60 -16.94 -1.01
N LEU A 609 22.00 -17.86 -1.77
CA LEU A 609 20.84 -18.65 -1.36
C LEU A 609 21.26 -20.00 -0.73
N PRO A 610 20.62 -20.43 0.38
CA PRO A 610 20.94 -21.69 1.05
C PRO A 610 20.91 -22.90 0.11
N GLY A 611 21.97 -23.73 0.18
CA GLY A 611 22.15 -24.90 -0.68
C GLY A 611 22.74 -24.63 -2.07
N ALA A 612 23.05 -23.36 -2.40
CA ALA A 612 23.57 -22.93 -3.69
C ALA A 612 22.77 -23.46 -4.90
N PRO A 613 21.45 -23.16 -4.97
CA PRO A 613 20.55 -23.61 -6.04
C PRO A 613 21.00 -23.08 -7.42
N GLN A 614 20.72 -23.86 -8.47
CA GLN A 614 21.00 -23.42 -9.84
C GLN A 614 19.93 -22.42 -10.29
N TRP A 615 20.33 -21.42 -11.07
CA TRP A 615 19.43 -20.40 -11.60
C TRP A 615 18.22 -20.96 -12.36
N LYS A 616 18.37 -22.08 -13.09
CA LYS A 616 17.24 -22.79 -13.73
C LYS A 616 16.15 -23.26 -12.76
N ASP A 617 16.41 -23.31 -11.45
CA ASP A 617 15.49 -23.78 -10.41
C ASP A 617 14.92 -22.61 -9.56
N LEU A 618 15.31 -21.36 -9.83
CA LEU A 618 14.94 -20.17 -9.05
C LEU A 618 13.66 -19.48 -9.57
N SER A 619 12.55 -20.22 -9.68
CA SER A 619 11.26 -19.67 -10.18
C SER A 619 10.67 -18.55 -9.34
N ASP A 620 11.06 -18.42 -8.08
CA ASP A 620 10.59 -17.37 -7.16
C ASP A 620 11.35 -16.04 -7.35
N TYR A 621 12.45 -16.06 -8.13
CA TYR A 621 13.34 -14.92 -8.38
C TYR A 621 13.42 -14.55 -9.86
N ILE A 622 13.38 -15.56 -10.75
CA ILE A 622 13.55 -15.39 -12.19
C ILE A 622 12.21 -15.65 -12.89
N PHE A 623 11.61 -14.59 -13.45
CA PHE A 623 10.35 -14.68 -14.18
C PHE A 623 10.48 -15.47 -15.50
N ALA A 624 11.48 -15.12 -16.30
CA ALA A 624 11.77 -15.72 -17.60
C ALA A 624 13.27 -15.66 -17.92
N PHE A 625 13.71 -16.51 -18.85
CA PHE A 625 14.98 -16.36 -19.56
C PHE A 625 14.72 -16.01 -21.03
N ASN A 626 15.07 -14.77 -21.38
CA ASN A 626 15.01 -14.24 -22.74
C ASN A 626 16.19 -14.80 -23.55
N ILE A 627 15.91 -15.40 -24.72
CA ILE A 627 16.96 -16.01 -25.57
C ILE A 627 17.95 -14.96 -26.11
N GLN A 628 17.45 -13.84 -26.63
CA GLN A 628 18.29 -12.79 -27.22
C GLN A 628 17.51 -11.49 -27.32
N ASN A 629 18.06 -10.38 -26.77
CA ASN A 629 17.47 -9.06 -26.97
C ASN A 629 17.45 -8.68 -28.46
N GLU A 630 16.27 -8.31 -28.97
CA GLU A 630 16.05 -7.86 -30.36
C GLU A 630 16.72 -8.77 -31.41
N GLY A 631 16.58 -10.08 -31.21
CA GLY A 631 17.19 -11.10 -32.06
C GLY A 631 16.92 -10.85 -33.55
N GLN A 632 17.98 -10.87 -34.37
CA GLN A 632 17.90 -10.61 -35.81
C GLN A 632 17.30 -9.24 -36.19
N GLY A 633 17.35 -8.26 -35.27
CA GLY A 633 16.81 -6.92 -35.45
C GLY A 633 17.39 -6.14 -36.64
N HIS A 634 16.55 -5.33 -37.28
CA HIS A 634 16.82 -4.54 -38.50
C HIS A 634 17.24 -5.33 -39.76
N LEU A 635 17.67 -6.59 -39.65
CA LEU A 635 18.13 -7.42 -40.77
C LEU A 635 17.04 -7.59 -41.84
N ARG A 636 17.44 -7.51 -43.12
CA ARG A 636 16.56 -7.72 -44.29
C ARG A 636 15.22 -6.96 -44.24
N ASN A 637 15.21 -5.79 -43.60
CA ASN A 637 14.04 -4.93 -43.33
C ASN A 637 13.08 -5.53 -42.29
N ASN A 638 13.61 -5.89 -41.11
CA ASN A 638 12.90 -6.59 -40.02
C ASN A 638 12.32 -7.96 -40.44
N ILE A 639 13.01 -8.68 -41.34
CA ILE A 639 12.66 -10.06 -41.73
C ILE A 639 13.77 -10.98 -41.25
N ALA A 640 13.50 -11.76 -40.21
CA ALA A 640 14.48 -12.67 -39.60
C ALA A 640 15.05 -13.67 -40.64
N PRO A 641 16.37 -13.63 -40.95
CA PRO A 641 16.99 -14.55 -41.93
C PRO A 641 17.03 -16.02 -41.48
N ALA A 642 16.92 -16.27 -40.17
CA ALA A 642 16.94 -17.57 -39.53
C ALA A 642 15.81 -17.67 -38.48
N PRO A 643 14.53 -17.71 -38.90
CA PRO A 643 13.38 -17.63 -37.97
C PRO A 643 13.20 -18.87 -37.09
N GLY A 644 13.95 -19.96 -37.33
CA GLY A 644 14.00 -21.12 -36.43
C GLY A 644 14.84 -20.91 -35.17
N TRP A 645 15.71 -19.89 -35.14
CA TRP A 645 16.73 -19.67 -34.09
C TRP A 645 16.17 -19.77 -32.67
N TRP A 646 15.17 -18.95 -32.32
CA TRP A 646 14.55 -18.96 -30.98
C TRP A 646 13.95 -20.32 -30.63
N CYS A 647 13.44 -21.07 -31.61
CA CYS A 647 12.89 -22.39 -31.36
C CYS A 647 13.98 -23.44 -31.09
N ASP A 648 15.13 -23.35 -31.77
CA ASP A 648 16.23 -24.29 -31.54
C ASP A 648 16.99 -23.97 -30.24
N ARG A 649 17.19 -22.69 -29.92
CA ARG A 649 17.71 -22.25 -28.61
C ARG A 649 16.78 -22.65 -27.46
N SER A 650 15.46 -22.50 -27.61
CA SER A 650 14.51 -22.91 -26.55
C SER A 650 14.47 -24.43 -26.31
N LYS A 651 14.69 -25.27 -27.33
CA LYS A 651 14.89 -26.73 -27.16
C LYS A 651 16.15 -27.03 -26.32
N LYS A 652 17.26 -26.35 -26.58
CA LYS A 652 18.48 -26.48 -25.76
C LYS A 652 18.21 -26.07 -24.32
N MET A 653 17.62 -24.90 -24.10
CA MET A 653 17.27 -24.42 -22.75
C MET A 653 16.32 -25.38 -22.02
N ARG A 654 15.24 -25.82 -22.66
CA ARG A 654 14.27 -26.77 -22.05
C ARG A 654 14.89 -28.12 -21.71
N SER A 655 15.85 -28.61 -22.48
CA SER A 655 16.57 -29.86 -22.14
C SER A 655 17.54 -29.73 -20.96
N ILE A 656 17.89 -28.51 -20.55
CA ILE A 656 18.66 -28.20 -19.32
C ILE A 656 17.72 -27.90 -18.13
N MET A 657 16.65 -27.14 -18.39
CA MET A 657 15.68 -26.69 -17.39
C MET A 657 14.67 -27.76 -16.97
N GLY A 658 14.40 -28.74 -17.85
CA GLY A 658 13.39 -29.78 -17.62
C GLY A 658 12.03 -29.18 -17.26
N ASN A 659 11.51 -29.59 -16.10
CA ASN A 659 10.21 -29.19 -15.57
C ASN A 659 10.25 -27.86 -14.78
N SER A 660 11.29 -27.03 -14.92
CA SER A 660 11.34 -25.71 -14.30
C SER A 660 10.12 -24.86 -14.68
N ALA A 661 9.58 -24.15 -13.68
CA ALA A 661 8.49 -23.19 -13.85
C ALA A 661 8.95 -21.85 -14.47
N ILE A 662 10.25 -21.59 -14.57
CA ILE A 662 10.77 -20.38 -15.24
C ILE A 662 10.41 -20.44 -16.72
N LEU A 663 9.90 -19.32 -17.25
CA LEU A 663 9.49 -19.21 -18.65
C LEU A 663 10.71 -19.11 -19.57
N ILE A 664 10.64 -19.72 -20.76
CA ILE A 664 11.57 -19.47 -21.86
C ILE A 664 10.91 -18.49 -22.83
N SER A 665 11.56 -17.34 -23.06
CA SER A 665 11.02 -16.26 -23.91
C SER A 665 11.96 -15.84 -25.04
N THR A 666 11.47 -15.03 -25.98
CA THR A 666 12.23 -14.67 -27.19
C THR A 666 13.28 -13.59 -26.93
N GLY A 667 13.00 -12.61 -26.06
CA GLY A 667 13.76 -11.36 -25.95
C GLY A 667 13.43 -10.32 -27.02
N GLY A 668 12.34 -10.53 -27.75
CA GLY A 668 11.83 -9.61 -28.76
C GLY A 668 12.60 -9.63 -30.09
N GLY A 669 11.96 -9.04 -31.10
CA GLY A 669 12.61 -8.39 -32.22
C GLY A 669 12.34 -6.88 -32.13
N ASN A 670 13.18 -6.03 -32.72
CA ASN A 670 13.08 -4.57 -32.58
C ASN A 670 11.74 -3.93 -33.01
N GLU A 671 10.91 -4.62 -33.79
CA GLU A 671 9.55 -4.22 -34.11
C GLU A 671 8.64 -5.46 -34.23
N PHE A 672 7.35 -5.26 -34.50
CA PHE A 672 6.41 -6.36 -34.77
C PHE A 672 6.85 -7.38 -35.84
N PRO A 673 7.39 -7.00 -37.04
CA PRO A 673 7.59 -7.94 -38.14
C PRO A 673 8.59 -9.08 -37.89
N ASN A 674 9.51 -8.90 -36.93
CA ASN A 674 10.46 -9.91 -36.48
C ASN A 674 10.14 -10.49 -35.08
N SER A 675 9.18 -9.91 -34.35
CA SER A 675 8.67 -10.47 -33.09
C SER A 675 7.51 -11.45 -33.33
N ASP A 676 6.48 -11.00 -34.06
CA ASP A 676 5.22 -11.70 -34.33
C ASP A 676 5.34 -12.62 -35.55
N ILE A 677 6.22 -13.63 -35.46
CA ILE A 677 6.51 -14.58 -36.56
C ILE A 677 5.91 -15.97 -36.30
N PRO A 678 5.37 -16.67 -37.33
CA PRO A 678 4.72 -17.98 -37.16
C PRO A 678 5.59 -19.06 -36.50
N GLN A 679 6.92 -19.01 -36.71
CA GLN A 679 7.87 -19.97 -36.15
C GLN A 679 7.96 -19.90 -34.63
N ASN A 680 7.81 -18.71 -34.04
CA ASN A 680 7.80 -18.51 -32.60
C ASN A 680 6.52 -19.11 -31.99
N TRP A 681 5.36 -18.78 -32.58
CA TRP A 681 4.06 -19.32 -32.15
C TRP A 681 3.94 -20.84 -32.32
N ALA A 682 4.54 -21.41 -33.37
CA ALA A 682 4.52 -22.86 -33.61
C ALA A 682 5.49 -23.66 -32.73
N CYS A 683 6.43 -23.02 -32.02
CA CYS A 683 7.48 -23.72 -31.29
C CYS A 683 6.97 -24.31 -29.96
N PRO A 684 7.09 -25.64 -29.70
CA PRO A 684 6.56 -26.22 -28.46
C PRO A 684 7.34 -25.85 -27.18
N THR A 685 8.57 -25.35 -27.31
CA THR A 685 9.50 -25.07 -26.19
C THR A 685 9.67 -23.59 -25.82
N LEU A 686 9.02 -22.67 -26.57
CA LEU A 686 8.85 -21.28 -26.15
C LEU A 686 7.54 -21.15 -25.36
N ASP A 687 7.57 -20.50 -24.19
CA ASP A 687 6.37 -20.31 -23.36
C ASP A 687 5.77 -18.91 -23.56
N LEU A 688 6.64 -17.93 -23.77
CA LEU A 688 6.35 -16.51 -23.86
C LEU A 688 6.97 -15.93 -25.14
N ILE A 689 6.20 -15.15 -25.90
CA ILE A 689 6.71 -14.36 -27.03
C ILE A 689 6.70 -12.89 -26.64
N ASP A 690 7.88 -12.28 -26.65
CA ASP A 690 8.06 -10.86 -26.35
C ASP A 690 7.96 -10.04 -27.64
N ILE A 691 7.32 -8.88 -27.56
CA ILE A 691 7.13 -7.94 -28.67
C ILE A 691 7.73 -6.58 -28.29
N HIS A 692 8.61 -6.01 -29.12
CA HIS A 692 8.99 -4.60 -29.05
C HIS A 692 8.35 -3.81 -30.19
N SER A 693 8.14 -2.50 -30.01
CA SER A 693 7.89 -1.57 -31.12
C SER A 693 7.97 -0.11 -30.68
N TYR A 694 8.80 0.66 -31.38
CA TYR A 694 8.95 2.11 -31.22
C TYR A 694 8.21 2.89 -32.32
N SER A 695 7.58 2.20 -33.28
CA SER A 695 6.74 2.77 -34.36
C SER A 695 5.47 3.52 -33.91
N GLY A 696 5.25 3.70 -32.60
CA GLY A 696 4.22 4.55 -32.02
C GLY A 696 2.83 3.92 -31.88
N VAL A 697 1.95 4.63 -31.17
CA VAL A 697 0.64 4.17 -30.69
C VAL A 697 -0.24 3.51 -31.78
N SER A 698 -0.21 4.04 -33.01
CA SER A 698 -1.06 3.56 -34.10
C SER A 698 -0.69 2.15 -34.57
N GLU A 699 0.58 1.77 -34.54
CA GLU A 699 0.98 0.39 -34.86
C GLU A 699 0.51 -0.57 -33.76
N TRP A 700 0.77 -0.24 -32.49
CA TRP A 700 0.30 -1.01 -31.35
C TRP A 700 -1.23 -1.22 -31.35
N ARG A 701 -2.03 -0.18 -31.64
CA ARG A 701 -3.49 -0.32 -31.77
C ARG A 701 -3.93 -1.33 -32.81
N ASN A 702 -3.18 -1.48 -33.89
CA ASN A 702 -3.53 -2.34 -35.02
C ASN A 702 -2.99 -3.77 -34.89
N LYS A 703 -1.76 -3.94 -34.35
CA LYS A 703 -1.06 -5.23 -34.31
C LYS A 703 -1.11 -5.94 -32.96
N ALA A 704 -1.16 -5.22 -31.83
CA ALA A 704 -1.24 -5.83 -30.50
C ALA A 704 -2.45 -6.77 -30.29
N PRO A 705 -3.66 -6.48 -30.84
CA PRO A 705 -4.78 -7.42 -30.75
C PRO A 705 -4.52 -8.72 -31.51
N LEU A 706 -3.78 -8.67 -32.63
CA LEU A 706 -3.43 -9.82 -33.46
C LEU A 706 -2.37 -10.68 -32.76
N ALA A 707 -1.32 -10.08 -32.21
CA ALA A 707 -0.32 -10.79 -31.41
C ALA A 707 -0.95 -11.51 -30.20
N LEU A 708 -1.91 -10.89 -29.52
CA LEU A 708 -2.70 -11.55 -28.46
C LEU A 708 -3.57 -12.70 -29.01
N GLN A 709 -4.17 -12.54 -30.19
CA GLN A 709 -4.93 -13.61 -30.84
C GLN A 709 -4.02 -14.80 -31.23
N HIS A 710 -2.80 -14.54 -31.74
CA HIS A 710 -1.80 -15.56 -32.03
C HIS A 710 -1.36 -16.29 -30.75
N ALA A 711 -1.10 -15.56 -29.67
CA ALA A 711 -0.74 -16.12 -28.36
C ALA A 711 -1.83 -17.05 -27.81
N LEU A 712 -3.09 -16.60 -27.83
CA LEU A 712 -4.24 -17.41 -27.41
C LEU A 712 -4.44 -18.65 -28.30
N ALA A 713 -4.29 -18.52 -29.61
CA ALA A 713 -4.43 -19.65 -30.55
C ALA A 713 -3.29 -20.68 -30.43
N ALA A 714 -2.08 -20.23 -30.09
CA ALA A 714 -0.90 -21.07 -29.88
C ALA A 714 -0.80 -21.66 -28.45
N ASN A 715 -1.71 -21.27 -27.54
CA ASN A 715 -1.61 -21.53 -26.10
C ASN A 715 -0.25 -21.10 -25.51
N LYS A 716 0.14 -19.85 -25.81
CA LYS A 716 1.37 -19.17 -25.34
C LYS A 716 1.05 -17.85 -24.68
N LEU A 717 2.00 -17.33 -23.90
CA LEU A 717 1.93 -15.99 -23.34
C LEU A 717 2.47 -14.96 -24.35
N VAL A 718 2.02 -13.71 -24.24
CA VAL A 718 2.62 -12.55 -24.94
C VAL A 718 2.93 -11.41 -23.97
N LEU A 719 4.10 -10.79 -24.11
CA LEU A 719 4.54 -9.63 -23.32
C LEU A 719 4.90 -8.49 -24.28
N PHE A 720 4.45 -7.28 -23.97
CA PHE A 720 4.85 -6.08 -24.70
C PHE A 720 6.08 -5.49 -23.98
N GLU A 721 7.25 -6.05 -24.31
CA GLU A 721 8.46 -5.98 -23.48
C GLU A 721 9.22 -4.66 -23.62
N GLU A 722 9.18 -4.01 -24.79
CA GLU A 722 9.71 -2.66 -24.96
C GLU A 722 8.82 -1.76 -25.84
N PHE A 723 8.66 -0.53 -25.38
CA PHE A 723 8.07 0.59 -26.10
C PHE A 723 8.56 1.90 -25.47
N GLY A 724 8.45 3.01 -26.19
CA GLY A 724 8.78 4.34 -25.67
C GLY A 724 8.25 5.46 -26.56
N ALA A 725 8.53 6.71 -26.19
CA ALA A 725 8.28 7.88 -27.03
C ALA A 725 9.37 8.96 -26.86
N LEU A 726 9.47 9.85 -27.85
CA LEU A 726 10.40 10.99 -27.89
C LEU A 726 9.64 12.33 -27.96
N GLY A 727 10.35 13.44 -27.75
CA GLY A 727 9.85 14.79 -27.97
C GLY A 727 8.93 15.33 -26.86
N ASP A 728 8.47 16.56 -27.02
CA ASP A 728 7.75 17.32 -25.98
C ASP A 728 6.46 16.65 -25.48
N ASN A 729 5.85 15.76 -26.27
CA ASN A 729 4.62 15.03 -25.89
C ASN A 729 4.88 13.62 -25.33
N LYS A 730 6.13 13.24 -25.03
CA LYS A 730 6.56 11.89 -24.60
C LYS A 730 5.63 11.24 -23.57
N ALA A 731 5.34 11.93 -22.46
CA ALA A 731 4.49 11.41 -21.39
C ALA A 731 3.07 11.09 -21.87
N ALA A 732 2.46 11.96 -22.69
CA ALA A 732 1.12 11.77 -23.25
C ALA A 732 1.07 10.66 -24.32
N VAL A 733 2.16 10.44 -25.06
CA VAL A 733 2.27 9.33 -26.02
C VAL A 733 2.43 8.00 -25.26
N VAL A 734 3.34 7.93 -24.29
CA VAL A 734 3.53 6.78 -23.38
C VAL A 734 2.21 6.37 -22.71
N GLY A 735 1.43 7.33 -22.21
CA GLY A 735 0.10 7.05 -21.64
C GLY A 735 -0.85 6.39 -22.62
N GLN A 736 -0.83 6.79 -23.89
CA GLN A 736 -1.66 6.19 -24.94
C GLN A 736 -1.22 4.76 -25.33
N HIS A 737 0.08 4.44 -25.26
CA HIS A 737 0.54 3.05 -25.38
C HIS A 737 0.00 2.21 -24.23
N ILE A 738 0.19 2.67 -22.99
CA ILE A 738 -0.25 1.95 -21.79
C ILE A 738 -1.77 1.76 -21.73
N ASP A 739 -2.56 2.72 -22.22
CA ASP A 739 -4.02 2.56 -22.31
C ASP A 739 -4.46 1.52 -23.35
N VAL A 740 -3.70 1.30 -24.42
CA VAL A 740 -3.93 0.18 -25.35
C VAL A 740 -3.61 -1.15 -24.66
N PHE A 741 -2.48 -1.24 -23.97
CA PHE A 741 -2.05 -2.50 -23.32
C PHE A 741 -2.95 -2.90 -22.16
N ASN A 742 -3.32 -1.93 -21.32
CA ASN A 742 -4.30 -2.11 -20.25
C ASN A 742 -5.72 -2.42 -20.79
N GLY A 743 -6.08 -1.87 -21.96
CA GLY A 743 -7.33 -2.19 -22.65
C GLY A 743 -7.37 -3.63 -23.19
N LEU A 744 -6.26 -4.11 -23.73
CA LEU A 744 -6.06 -5.49 -24.16
C LEU A 744 -5.78 -6.46 -22.99
N LYS A 745 -5.51 -5.92 -21.80
CA LYS A 745 -5.20 -6.67 -20.56
C LYS A 745 -3.93 -7.52 -20.68
N VAL A 746 -2.96 -7.05 -21.45
CA VAL A 746 -1.65 -7.70 -21.66
C VAL A 746 -0.61 -6.98 -20.80
N PRO A 747 0.28 -7.70 -20.08
CA PRO A 747 1.40 -7.08 -19.38
C PRO A 747 2.34 -6.33 -20.32
N TRP A 748 3.02 -5.32 -19.81
CA TRP A 748 3.90 -4.46 -20.58
C TRP A 748 5.09 -3.99 -19.73
N MET A 749 6.22 -3.75 -20.39
CA MET A 749 7.44 -3.18 -19.82
C MET A 749 7.90 -2.04 -20.74
N ILE A 750 8.39 -0.95 -20.16
CA ILE A 750 8.65 0.30 -20.88
C ILE A 750 10.15 0.61 -20.92
N TRP A 751 10.63 1.07 -22.07
CA TRP A 751 12.02 1.46 -22.26
C TRP A 751 12.22 2.98 -22.05
N GLN A 752 13.07 3.41 -21.12
CA GLN A 752 13.46 2.69 -19.91
C GLN A 752 13.57 3.67 -18.73
N ILE A 753 13.42 3.15 -17.51
CA ILE A 753 13.63 3.94 -16.30
C ILE A 753 15.14 4.02 -16.04
N ASN A 754 15.72 5.22 -16.03
CA ASN A 754 17.17 5.44 -15.99
C ASN A 754 17.53 6.70 -15.18
N LYS A 755 18.53 6.65 -14.29
CA LYS A 755 19.07 7.83 -13.58
C LYS A 755 20.41 8.24 -14.23
N PRO A 756 20.55 9.43 -14.83
CA PRO A 756 19.53 10.46 -15.05
C PRO A 756 18.59 10.11 -16.22
N GLY A 757 17.39 10.67 -16.18
CA GLY A 757 16.46 10.64 -17.30
C GLY A 757 16.95 11.54 -18.45
N LYS A 758 16.37 11.38 -19.64
CA LYS A 758 16.72 12.17 -20.84
C LYS A 758 15.63 13.15 -21.26
N GLY A 759 14.56 13.31 -20.46
CA GLY A 759 13.47 14.23 -20.72
C GLY A 759 12.84 13.96 -22.08
N LYS A 760 12.85 14.95 -22.96
CA LYS A 760 12.34 14.81 -24.33
C LYS A 760 13.38 14.37 -25.38
N ALA A 761 14.65 14.26 -25.00
CA ALA A 761 15.76 14.05 -25.93
C ALA A 761 15.98 12.59 -26.31
N ASP A 762 15.63 11.66 -25.41
CA ASP A 762 15.70 10.20 -25.64
C ASP A 762 14.53 9.49 -24.94
N TYR A 763 14.42 8.17 -25.11
CA TYR A 763 13.37 7.34 -24.53
C TYR A 763 13.47 7.23 -22.99
N GLU A 764 14.70 7.18 -22.46
CA GLU A 764 15.05 7.15 -21.03
C GLU A 764 14.32 8.22 -20.20
N PHE A 765 13.76 7.84 -19.06
CA PHE A 765 13.10 8.76 -18.13
C PHE A 765 13.36 8.41 -16.66
N TRP A 766 13.27 9.40 -15.76
CA TRP A 766 13.47 9.20 -14.32
C TRP A 766 12.27 9.66 -13.47
N VAL A 767 12.35 9.48 -12.15
CA VAL A 767 11.22 9.61 -11.22
C VAL A 767 10.69 11.04 -11.03
N ASP A 768 11.45 12.02 -11.50
CA ASP A 768 11.16 13.45 -11.55
C ASP A 768 10.57 13.91 -12.91
N GLU A 769 10.53 13.06 -13.93
CA GLU A 769 9.85 13.34 -15.20
C GLU A 769 8.34 13.05 -15.17
N GLU A 770 7.56 13.82 -15.94
CA GLU A 770 6.12 13.57 -16.15
C GLU A 770 5.85 12.14 -16.66
N THR A 771 6.74 11.61 -17.51
CA THR A 771 6.70 10.25 -18.05
C THR A 771 6.55 9.20 -16.93
N PHE A 772 7.28 9.36 -15.81
CA PHE A 772 7.17 8.45 -14.67
C PHE A 772 5.82 8.56 -13.95
N GLY A 773 5.26 9.77 -13.85
CA GLY A 773 3.90 9.98 -13.32
C GLY A 773 2.84 9.23 -14.11
N VAL A 774 2.96 9.24 -15.45
CA VAL A 774 2.07 8.49 -16.35
C VAL A 774 2.27 6.98 -16.21
N VAL A 775 3.52 6.49 -16.26
CA VAL A 775 3.85 5.06 -16.10
C VAL A 775 3.35 4.51 -14.76
N LYS A 776 3.59 5.24 -13.66
CA LYS A 776 3.15 4.89 -12.30
C LYS A 776 1.62 4.81 -12.18
N THR A 777 0.90 5.69 -12.87
CA THR A 777 -0.57 5.67 -12.93
C THR A 777 -1.07 4.51 -13.78
N GLY A 778 -0.45 4.28 -14.93
CA GLY A 778 -0.75 3.18 -15.84
C GLY A 778 -0.49 1.80 -15.24
N ALA A 779 0.59 1.63 -14.48
CA ALA A 779 0.92 0.40 -13.76
C ALA A 779 -0.06 0.15 -12.60
N ALA A 780 -0.43 1.19 -11.86
CA ALA A 780 -1.47 1.08 -10.82
C ALA A 780 -2.84 0.69 -11.40
N LYS A 781 -3.16 1.14 -12.62
CA LYS A 781 -4.32 0.68 -13.40
C LYS A 781 -4.18 -0.79 -13.82
N ALA A 782 -3.04 -1.19 -14.36
CA ALA A 782 -2.75 -2.58 -14.76
C ALA A 782 -2.97 -3.56 -13.59
N LEU A 783 -2.43 -3.24 -12.40
CA LEU A 783 -2.58 -4.04 -11.17
C LEU A 783 -4.02 -4.15 -10.64
N SER A 784 -4.99 -3.44 -11.21
CA SER A 784 -6.42 -3.53 -10.87
C SER A 784 -7.26 -4.33 -11.89
N ILE A 785 -6.63 -4.83 -12.96
CA ILE A 785 -7.30 -5.47 -14.10
C ILE A 785 -6.85 -6.94 -14.18
N THR A 786 -7.81 -7.87 -14.25
CA THR A 786 -7.52 -9.28 -14.55
C THR A 786 -6.93 -9.39 -15.96
N ALA A 787 -5.72 -9.93 -16.09
CA ALA A 787 -5.04 -10.11 -17.36
C ALA A 787 -5.82 -11.01 -18.35
N ALA A 788 -5.59 -10.83 -19.66
CA ALA A 788 -6.18 -11.68 -20.71
C ALA A 788 -5.63 -13.11 -20.71
N GLN A 789 -4.46 -13.32 -20.10
CA GLN A 789 -3.77 -14.61 -20.01
C GLN A 789 -3.27 -14.84 -18.59
N ARG A 790 -3.22 -16.10 -18.13
CA ARG A 790 -2.72 -16.45 -16.81
C ARG A 790 -1.22 -16.70 -16.85
N PHE A 791 -0.43 -15.73 -16.41
CA PHE A 791 1.00 -15.89 -16.17
C PHE A 791 1.21 -16.73 -14.90
N PRO A 792 1.93 -17.87 -14.96
CA PRO A 792 2.01 -18.80 -13.82
C PRO A 792 2.74 -18.19 -12.61
N ASN A 793 3.76 -17.36 -12.86
CA ASN A 793 4.71 -16.88 -11.84
C ASN A 793 4.44 -15.44 -11.37
N LEU A 794 3.28 -14.84 -11.68
CA LEU A 794 3.00 -13.40 -11.45
C LEU A 794 1.67 -13.11 -10.71
N VAL A 795 1.28 -14.00 -9.78
CA VAL A 795 0.04 -13.93 -8.97
C VAL A 795 -0.09 -12.61 -8.18
#